data_AF-A0A166V2X5-F1
#
_entry.id   AF-A0A166V2X5-F1
#
_cell.length_a   1.000
_cell.length_b   1.000
_cell.length_c   1.000
_cell.angle_alpha   90.00
_cell.angle_beta   90.00
_cell.angle_gamma   90.00
#
_symmetry.space_group_name_H-M   'P 1'
#
loop_
_entity.id
_entity.type
_entity.pdbx_description
1 polymer ?
#
loop_
_entity_poly.entity_id
_entity_poly.type
_entity_poly.pdbx_seq_one_letter_code
_entity_poly.pdbx_strand_id
1 'polypeptide(L)'
;MASSGMDEPTTEDTDMVESRRQFVEFFTNTDYEYHQEILNIVKGDQTRLILNVDDLRDHSRALTEKLLKNPVETLPALEQALQFSIKAVVDEQKYVVMGGHYRVGLSGSFGENHLSPRTLRAEHLGRMISIEGIITRCSLVRPKMVKSVHYCPETKQFITREYRDATTSTSNAPPTSSVTPQTDDDGNPLLMEYGFSEFRDHQRISIQEMPERAPAGQLPRSTDVILDDDLVDKCKPGDRIQLVGVYRSVGGGANGAFKSLILANNINLLSSKIGGGIAQTPLTDTDIRSINQLSKRTDIFPLLSSSLAPSIFGHDHIKRALLLLLLGGAEKNLPNGTHIRGDINLLMVGDPSTAKSQLLRFILGTAPLAIATTGRGSSGVGLTAAVTTDKDTGERRLEAGAMVLADRGVVCIDEFDKMSDVDRVAIHEVMEQQTVTIAKAGIHTSLNARCSVVAAANPIYGQYDVHKDPHKNIALPDSLLSRFDLLFIVTDDVEEERDRAIADHVLRMHRYLPPGVEEGTPCHDNLSQPLSVDGPAAPNTSDAVDTSPFEKFDPLLHIGVAAGATRTRGKEKKREVLSIAFVKKYIQYAKGKPAPALTKGAADWIVNVYATLRNEEGDGNQKKTSPLTARTLETLIRLSTAHAKARLANKVIQRDAMAAEEIMRFALYKEVLKRQKKKKRTGPNGTRGAGEDASDDDEEEATDEEGEVAQRMEVPSAKAVPKASQDPVWQDDSQDVQMDMAPDAPVPAPAPAPRPDGLDAQRLQLFRTRLAELFRGKLQDNESDFLSDLLPLVNEGLPIEELFSTAEATLACESMGEANELMISEGIVYRI
;
A
#
# COMPACT_ATOMS: atom_id res chain seq x y z
N MET A 1 9.35 -26.18 75.47
CA MET A 1 10.53 -25.29 75.57
C MET A 1 11.33 -25.40 74.29
N ALA A 2 11.08 -24.49 73.34
CA ALA A 2 11.99 -24.12 72.25
C ALA A 2 11.42 -22.85 71.59
N SER A 3 12.06 -21.73 71.91
CA SER A 3 12.14 -20.45 71.17
C SER A 3 10.92 -19.96 70.38
N SER A 4 10.04 -19.22 71.05
CA SER A 4 9.29 -18.12 70.46
C SER A 4 10.27 -16.97 70.16
N GLY A 5 10.78 -16.91 68.94
CA GLY A 5 11.49 -15.73 68.43
C GLY A 5 10.48 -14.61 68.21
N MET A 6 10.66 -13.50 68.93
CA MET A 6 10.03 -12.23 68.59
C MET A 6 10.69 -11.75 67.29
N ASP A 7 9.96 -11.83 66.18
CA ASP A 7 10.32 -11.08 64.98
C ASP A 7 9.99 -9.60 65.24
N GLU A 8 11.04 -8.77 65.29
CA GLU A 8 10.92 -7.32 65.18
C GLU A 8 10.27 -7.01 63.82
N PRO A 9 9.24 -6.15 63.72
CA PRO A 9 8.74 -5.74 62.42
C PRO A 9 9.84 -4.92 61.74
N THR A 10 10.38 -5.44 60.65
CA THR A 10 11.37 -4.73 59.84
C THR A 10 10.75 -3.46 59.27
N THR A 11 11.57 -2.43 59.08
CA THR A 11 11.17 -1.15 58.46
C THR A 11 10.58 -1.30 57.05
N GLU A 12 10.81 -2.45 56.41
CA GLU A 12 10.26 -2.79 55.09
C GLU A 12 8.75 -3.07 55.14
N ASP A 13 8.24 -3.64 56.24
CA ASP A 13 6.81 -3.91 56.41
C ASP A 13 6.01 -2.63 56.65
N THR A 14 6.60 -1.63 57.31
CA THR A 14 5.93 -0.34 57.56
C THR A 14 5.72 0.46 56.28
N ASP A 15 6.72 0.46 55.38
CA ASP A 15 6.66 1.19 54.10
C ASP A 15 5.67 0.53 53.11
N MET A 16 5.58 -0.81 53.12
CA MET A 16 4.57 -1.56 52.37
C MET A 16 3.15 -1.21 52.84
N VAL A 17 2.93 -1.15 54.15
CA VAL A 17 1.62 -0.84 54.73
C VAL A 17 1.20 0.60 54.44
N GLU A 18 2.13 1.55 54.52
CA GLU A 18 1.85 2.96 54.19
C GLU A 18 1.53 3.13 52.70
N SER A 19 2.31 2.49 51.82
CA SER A 19 2.05 2.51 50.37
C SER A 19 0.68 1.92 50.04
N ARG A 20 0.33 0.77 50.65
CA ARG A 20 -0.99 0.16 50.50
C ARG A 20 -2.11 1.11 50.91
N ARG A 21 -1.96 1.83 52.02
CA ARG A 21 -2.97 2.80 52.49
C ARG A 21 -3.15 3.93 51.47
N GLN A 22 -2.06 4.49 50.95
CA GLN A 22 -2.12 5.56 49.94
C GLN A 22 -2.80 5.10 48.64
N PHE A 23 -2.60 3.85 48.24
CA PHE A 23 -3.31 3.27 47.09
C PHE A 23 -4.80 3.05 47.35
N VAL A 24 -5.18 2.61 48.55
CA VAL A 24 -6.60 2.52 48.93
C VAL A 24 -7.25 3.92 48.92
N GLU A 25 -6.58 4.92 49.46
CA GLU A 25 -7.02 6.31 49.40
C GLU A 25 -7.20 6.75 47.93
N PHE A 26 -6.24 6.46 47.04
CA PHE A 26 -6.36 6.75 45.60
C PHE A 26 -7.61 6.12 44.96
N PHE A 27 -7.89 4.85 45.20
CA PHE A 27 -9.09 4.17 44.67
C PHE A 27 -10.41 4.72 45.24
N THR A 28 -10.37 5.38 46.41
CA THR A 28 -11.55 5.97 47.05
C THR A 28 -11.78 7.44 46.69
N ASN A 29 -10.72 8.16 46.35
CA ASN A 29 -10.70 9.62 46.22
C ASN A 29 -10.80 10.09 44.76
N THR A 30 -10.60 9.19 43.79
CA THR A 30 -10.68 9.50 42.36
C THR A 30 -12.11 9.50 41.84
N ASP A 31 -12.37 10.40 40.88
CA ASP A 31 -13.62 10.58 40.16
C ASP A 31 -14.21 9.23 39.69
N TYR A 32 -15.54 9.14 39.65
CA TYR A 32 -16.40 7.96 39.43
C TYR A 32 -15.99 6.91 38.38
N GLU A 33 -14.96 7.12 37.56
CA GLU A 33 -14.52 6.29 36.45
C GLU A 33 -13.85 4.97 36.92
N TYR A 34 -12.86 5.00 37.82
CA TYR A 34 -12.20 3.77 38.29
C TYR A 34 -13.13 2.85 39.09
N HIS A 35 -14.09 3.41 39.82
CA HIS A 35 -15.10 2.62 40.52
C HIS A 35 -16.01 1.87 39.54
N GLN A 36 -16.37 2.51 38.42
CA GLN A 36 -17.13 1.87 37.35
C GLN A 36 -16.30 0.80 36.62
N GLU A 37 -15.01 1.04 36.39
CA GLU A 37 -14.10 0.04 35.82
C GLU A 37 -13.97 -1.19 36.71
N ILE A 38 -13.84 -1.02 38.03
CA ILE A 38 -13.81 -2.13 38.98
C ILE A 38 -15.12 -2.93 38.92
N LEU A 39 -16.28 -2.27 38.83
CA LEU A 39 -17.56 -2.96 38.65
C LEU A 39 -17.65 -3.69 37.30
N ASN A 40 -17.07 -3.12 36.24
CA ASN A 40 -17.00 -3.77 34.93
C ASN A 40 -16.08 -5.00 34.95
N ILE A 41 -14.98 -4.95 35.70
CA ILE A 41 -14.08 -6.09 35.91
C ILE A 41 -14.81 -7.23 36.61
N VAL A 42 -15.55 -6.93 37.69
CA VAL A 42 -16.33 -7.93 38.42
C VAL A 42 -17.43 -8.54 37.54
N LYS A 43 -18.10 -7.73 36.71
CA LYS A 43 -19.10 -8.23 35.75
C LYS A 43 -18.48 -9.03 34.59
N GLY A 44 -17.30 -8.64 34.15
CA GLY A 44 -16.59 -9.19 33.00
C GLY A 44 -15.65 -10.36 33.34
N ASP A 45 -15.56 -10.74 34.61
CA ASP A 45 -14.63 -11.75 35.14
C ASP A 45 -13.17 -11.53 34.68
N GLN A 46 -12.78 -10.25 34.59
CA GLN A 46 -11.41 -9.88 34.22
C GLN A 46 -10.52 -9.88 35.47
N THR A 47 -9.26 -10.27 35.31
CA THR A 47 -8.32 -10.39 36.43
C THR A 47 -7.37 -9.19 36.53
N ARG A 48 -7.34 -8.30 35.53
CA ARG A 48 -6.38 -7.18 35.45
C ARG A 48 -7.10 -5.84 35.29
N LEU A 49 -6.83 -4.89 36.18
CA LEU A 49 -7.23 -3.48 36.02
C LEU A 49 -6.14 -2.73 35.25
N ILE A 50 -6.52 -1.93 34.25
CA ILE A 50 -5.60 -1.02 33.57
C ILE A 50 -5.69 0.32 34.28
N LEU A 51 -4.55 0.81 34.75
CA LEU A 51 -4.46 2.06 35.49
C LEU A 51 -3.57 3.05 34.73
N ASN A 52 -3.98 4.31 34.68
CA ASN A 52 -3.19 5.36 34.06
C ASN A 52 -2.18 5.96 35.05
N VAL A 53 -0.91 6.01 34.66
CA VAL A 53 0.18 6.54 35.49
C VAL A 53 0.06 8.07 35.66
N ASP A 54 -0.57 8.76 34.72
CA ASP A 54 -0.74 10.20 34.80
C ASP A 54 -1.72 10.59 35.92
N ASP A 55 -2.81 9.84 36.10
CA ASP A 55 -3.75 10.05 37.21
C ASP A 55 -3.10 9.81 38.58
N LEU A 56 -2.19 8.83 38.68
CA LEU A 56 -1.38 8.65 39.90
C LEU A 56 -0.44 9.82 40.14
N ARG A 57 0.11 10.43 39.07
CA ARG A 57 1.00 11.58 39.18
C ARG A 57 0.25 12.79 39.72
N ASP A 58 -1.01 12.98 39.34
CA ASP A 58 -1.86 14.07 39.82
C ASP A 58 -2.24 13.90 41.29
N HIS A 59 -2.51 12.66 41.73
CA HIS A 59 -2.81 12.39 43.14
C HIS A 59 -1.56 12.40 44.04
N SER A 60 -0.49 11.70 43.65
CA SER A 60 0.75 11.63 44.42
C SER A 60 1.97 11.37 43.55
N ARG A 61 2.70 12.44 43.22
CA ARG A 61 3.98 12.37 42.51
C ARG A 61 5.02 11.49 43.21
N ALA A 62 5.07 11.51 44.55
CA ALA A 62 6.04 10.74 45.33
C ALA A 62 5.80 9.23 45.21
N LEU A 63 4.53 8.82 45.21
CA LEU A 63 4.14 7.42 45.04
C LEU A 63 4.43 6.94 43.61
N THR A 64 4.14 7.76 42.60
CA THR A 64 4.46 7.44 41.20
C THR A 64 5.96 7.29 40.97
N GLU A 65 6.78 8.15 41.57
CA GLU A 65 8.23 8.04 41.49
C GLU A 65 8.75 6.76 42.17
N LYS A 66 8.18 6.39 43.33
CA LYS A 66 8.48 5.11 43.99
C LYS A 66 8.08 3.91 43.13
N LEU A 67 6.91 3.95 42.49
CA LEU A 67 6.42 2.89 41.59
C LEU A 67 7.34 2.68 40.38
N LEU A 68 7.82 3.77 39.78
CA LEU A 68 8.69 3.70 38.61
C LEU A 68 10.12 3.24 38.95
N LYS A 69 10.64 3.64 40.13
CA LYS A 69 11.99 3.26 40.58
C LYS A 69 12.04 1.85 41.16
N ASN A 70 11.09 1.50 42.03
CA ASN A 70 11.01 0.23 42.76
C ASN A 70 9.63 -0.44 42.56
N PRO A 71 9.34 -0.96 41.35
CA PRO A 71 8.10 -1.66 41.06
C PRO A 71 7.94 -2.99 41.82
N VAL A 72 9.03 -3.64 42.24
CA VAL A 72 8.97 -4.97 42.88
C VAL A 72 8.26 -4.94 44.24
N GLU A 73 8.43 -3.87 45.00
CA GLU A 73 7.81 -3.71 46.32
C GLU A 73 6.44 -3.03 46.23
N THR A 74 6.30 -2.08 45.30
CA THR A 74 5.09 -1.26 45.17
C THR A 74 3.96 -1.95 44.39
N LEU A 75 4.26 -2.80 43.39
CA LEU A 75 3.24 -3.54 42.66
C LEU A 75 2.45 -4.51 43.56
N PRO A 76 3.07 -5.33 44.41
CA PRO A 76 2.31 -6.17 45.34
C PRO A 76 1.42 -5.37 46.31
N ALA A 77 1.90 -4.21 46.79
CA ALA A 77 1.11 -3.33 47.64
C ALA A 77 -0.13 -2.77 46.90
N LEU A 78 0.04 -2.41 45.63
CA LEU A 78 -1.04 -1.98 44.74
C LEU A 78 -2.05 -3.10 44.46
N GLU A 79 -1.60 -4.32 44.18
CA GLU A 79 -2.46 -5.50 43.96
C GLU A 79 -3.27 -5.84 45.21
N GLN A 80 -2.64 -5.79 46.40
CA GLN A 80 -3.34 -5.99 47.67
C GLN A 80 -4.38 -4.90 47.95
N ALA A 81 -4.05 -3.64 47.64
CA ALA A 81 -4.98 -2.52 47.79
C ALA A 81 -6.21 -2.68 46.88
N LEU A 82 -5.99 -3.12 45.63
CA LEU A 82 -7.08 -3.41 44.71
C LEU A 82 -7.92 -4.62 45.15
N GLN A 83 -7.28 -5.67 45.67
CA GLN A 83 -8.04 -6.81 46.20
C GLN A 83 -8.91 -6.39 47.39
N PHE A 84 -8.42 -5.48 48.23
CA PHE A 84 -9.20 -4.91 49.33
C PHE A 84 -10.37 -4.05 48.83
N SER A 85 -10.16 -3.20 47.83
CA SER A 85 -11.24 -2.37 47.26
C SER A 85 -12.31 -3.22 46.56
N ILE A 86 -11.93 -4.28 45.84
CA ILE A 86 -12.89 -5.22 45.24
C ILE A 86 -13.72 -5.91 46.32
N LYS A 87 -13.09 -6.42 47.39
CA LYS A 87 -13.80 -7.05 48.51
C LYS A 87 -14.77 -6.10 49.20
N ALA A 88 -14.49 -4.80 49.23
CA ALA A 88 -15.39 -3.80 49.80
C ALA A 88 -16.60 -3.50 48.90
N VAL A 89 -16.48 -3.69 47.59
CA VAL A 89 -17.53 -3.39 46.59
C VAL A 89 -18.39 -4.62 46.27
N VAL A 90 -17.84 -5.83 46.36
CA VAL A 90 -18.54 -7.07 46.03
C VAL A 90 -19.32 -7.59 47.26
N ASP A 91 -20.65 -7.62 47.14
CA ASP A 91 -21.54 -8.28 48.11
C ASP A 91 -21.33 -9.81 48.11
N GLU A 92 -21.02 -10.40 49.27
CA GLU A 92 -20.62 -11.81 49.45
C GLU A 92 -21.66 -12.86 48.97
N GLN A 93 -22.89 -12.46 48.65
CA GLN A 93 -24.00 -13.39 48.39
C GLN A 93 -24.24 -13.73 46.91
N LYS A 94 -23.64 -13.01 45.95
CA LYS A 94 -23.92 -13.20 44.50
C LYS A 94 -22.75 -13.68 43.66
N TYR A 95 -21.52 -13.44 44.08
CA TYR A 95 -20.33 -13.80 43.32
C TYR A 95 -19.46 -14.72 44.16
N VAL A 96 -19.26 -15.94 43.69
CA VAL A 96 -18.24 -16.83 44.25
C VAL A 96 -16.91 -16.15 43.98
N VAL A 97 -16.25 -15.65 45.02
CA VAL A 97 -14.86 -15.20 44.92
C VAL A 97 -14.04 -16.45 44.64
N MET A 98 -13.91 -16.82 43.36
CA MET A 98 -12.79 -17.65 42.95
C MET A 98 -11.54 -16.91 43.42
N GLY A 99 -10.65 -17.59 44.12
CA GLY A 99 -9.43 -17.03 44.71
C GLY A 99 -8.41 -16.54 43.69
N GLY A 100 -8.86 -15.95 42.59
CA GLY A 100 -8.04 -15.31 41.57
C GLY A 100 -7.31 -14.11 42.17
N HIS A 101 -6.00 -14.10 42.01
CA HIS A 101 -5.18 -12.94 42.29
C HIS A 101 -5.47 -11.86 41.24
N TYR A 102 -6.05 -10.74 41.67
CA TYR A 102 -6.21 -9.58 40.81
C TYR A 102 -4.86 -8.88 40.59
N ARG A 103 -4.62 -8.44 39.36
CA ARG A 103 -3.40 -7.78 38.92
C ARG A 103 -3.69 -6.37 38.46
N VAL A 104 -2.65 -5.54 38.41
CA VAL A 104 -2.77 -4.16 37.89
C VAL A 104 -1.81 -3.94 36.74
N GLY A 105 -2.36 -3.75 35.55
CA GLY A 105 -1.64 -3.27 34.37
C GLY A 105 -1.49 -1.76 34.42
N LEU A 106 -0.33 -1.27 34.02
CA LEU A 106 -0.07 0.17 33.94
C LEU A 106 -0.08 0.63 32.49
N SER A 107 -0.62 1.81 32.27
CA SER A 107 -0.67 2.52 30.99
C SER A 107 -0.39 4.00 31.22
N GLY A 108 -0.06 4.75 30.18
CA GLY A 108 0.18 6.20 30.27
C GLY A 108 1.58 6.63 29.85
N SER A 109 1.89 7.89 30.14
CA SER A 109 3.15 8.51 29.74
C SER A 109 4.30 8.23 30.72
N PHE A 110 5.27 7.43 30.26
CA PHE A 110 6.44 7.03 31.03
C PHE A 110 7.64 8.00 30.94
N GLY A 111 7.51 9.11 30.22
CA GLY A 111 8.57 10.13 30.10
C GLY A 111 9.92 9.52 29.70
N GLU A 112 10.94 9.69 30.56
CA GLU A 112 12.30 9.16 30.37
C GLU A 112 12.39 7.62 30.35
N ASN A 113 11.41 6.91 30.92
CA ASN A 113 11.35 5.45 30.94
C ASN A 113 10.71 4.86 29.67
N HIS A 114 10.48 5.69 28.65
CA HIS A 114 10.14 5.25 27.31
C HIS A 114 11.40 4.98 26.48
N LEU A 115 11.63 3.70 26.17
CA LEU A 115 12.91 3.23 25.62
C LEU A 115 12.70 2.36 24.38
N SER A 116 13.71 2.30 23.52
CA SER A 116 13.79 1.24 22.50
C SER A 116 14.63 0.08 23.04
N PRO A 117 14.50 -1.14 22.47
CA PRO A 117 15.36 -2.28 22.84
C PRO A 117 16.87 -1.98 22.74
N ARG A 118 17.26 -0.92 22.01
CA ARG A 118 18.64 -0.45 21.87
C ARG A 118 19.09 0.46 23.02
N THR A 119 18.23 1.35 23.50
CA THR A 119 18.56 2.30 24.59
C THR A 119 18.49 1.65 25.97
N LEU A 120 17.96 0.43 26.05
CA LEU A 120 17.87 -0.36 27.26
C LEU A 120 19.28 -0.77 27.77
N ARG A 121 19.75 -0.01 28.77
CA ARG A 121 21.04 -0.18 29.47
C ARG A 121 20.85 -0.72 30.89
N ALA A 122 21.97 -1.00 31.55
CA ALA A 122 22.00 -1.46 32.94
C ALA A 122 21.38 -0.45 33.94
N GLU A 123 21.33 0.84 33.60
CA GLU A 123 20.74 1.90 34.44
C GLU A 123 19.23 1.71 34.70
N HIS A 124 18.55 0.98 33.82
CA HIS A 124 17.12 0.73 33.92
C HIS A 124 16.81 -0.59 34.65
N LEU A 125 17.81 -1.31 35.15
CA LEU A 125 17.59 -2.54 35.92
C LEU A 125 16.75 -2.26 37.16
N GLY A 126 15.75 -3.11 37.39
CA GLY A 126 14.83 -2.98 38.50
C GLY A 126 13.75 -1.91 38.30
N ARG A 127 13.82 -1.07 37.27
CA ARG A 127 12.82 -0.03 37.01
C ARG A 127 11.69 -0.51 36.12
N MET A 128 10.57 0.21 36.19
CA MET A 128 9.47 0.05 35.24
C MET A 128 9.77 0.83 33.97
N ILE A 129 9.66 0.15 32.82
CA ILE A 129 9.96 0.71 31.51
C ILE A 129 8.83 0.45 30.54
N SER A 130 8.69 1.35 29.57
CA SER A 130 7.87 1.11 28.38
C SER A 130 8.79 0.92 27.17
N ILE A 131 8.59 -0.15 26.42
CA ILE A 131 9.35 -0.48 25.23
C ILE A 131 8.42 -0.62 24.05
N GLU A 132 8.81 -0.02 22.93
CA GLU A 132 8.15 -0.22 21.65
C GLU A 132 8.95 -1.15 20.75
N GLY A 133 8.27 -2.07 20.08
CA GLY A 133 8.91 -2.96 19.12
C GLY A 133 7.95 -3.87 18.37
N ILE A 134 8.54 -4.69 17.51
CA ILE A 134 7.84 -5.71 16.73
C ILE A 134 8.09 -7.06 17.38
N ILE A 135 7.05 -7.87 17.50
CA ILE A 135 7.18 -9.22 18.02
C ILE A 135 7.74 -10.11 16.91
N THR A 136 8.91 -10.68 17.15
CA THR A 136 9.55 -11.56 16.15
C THR A 136 9.24 -13.02 16.42
N ARG A 137 9.22 -13.40 17.70
CA ARG A 137 9.13 -14.79 18.14
C ARG A 137 8.10 -14.89 19.25
N CYS A 138 7.18 -15.83 19.12
CA CYS A 138 6.28 -16.25 20.19
C CYS A 138 6.53 -17.73 20.50
N SER A 139 6.68 -18.08 21.78
CA SER A 139 6.65 -19.48 22.21
C SER A 139 5.22 -20.00 22.30
N LEU A 140 5.08 -21.32 22.32
CA LEU A 140 3.83 -21.96 22.77
C LEU A 140 3.57 -21.59 24.24
N VAL A 141 2.29 -21.58 24.60
CA VAL A 141 1.83 -21.37 25.97
C VAL A 141 2.16 -22.62 26.79
N ARG A 142 2.73 -22.42 27.99
CA ARG A 142 3.04 -23.51 28.92
C ARG A 142 2.40 -23.21 30.28
N PRO A 143 1.66 -24.15 30.87
CA PRO A 143 1.19 -23.99 32.25
C PRO A 143 2.39 -24.13 33.20
N LYS A 144 2.54 -23.15 34.09
CA LYS A 144 3.51 -23.12 35.18
C LYS A 144 2.79 -23.33 36.50
N MET A 145 3.22 -24.33 37.26
CA MET A 145 2.66 -24.58 38.60
C MET A 145 3.11 -23.49 39.58
N VAL A 146 2.16 -22.91 40.30
CA VAL A 146 2.42 -21.87 41.33
C VAL A 146 2.14 -22.39 42.72
N LYS A 147 1.09 -23.20 42.89
CA LYS A 147 0.77 -23.84 44.16
C LYS A 147 0.40 -25.29 43.92
N SER A 148 1.06 -26.22 44.59
CA SER A 148 0.62 -27.61 44.64
C SER A 148 -0.13 -27.88 45.93
N VAL A 149 -1.16 -28.71 45.82
CA VAL A 149 -1.86 -29.27 46.97
C VAL A 149 -1.58 -30.76 47.00
N HIS A 150 -1.06 -31.23 48.14
CA HIS A 150 -0.74 -32.63 48.38
C HIS A 150 -1.67 -33.18 49.44
N TYR A 151 -2.17 -34.38 49.21
CA TYR A 151 -2.98 -35.14 50.15
C TYR A 151 -2.17 -36.33 50.67
N CYS A 152 -2.08 -36.46 51.99
CA CYS A 152 -1.54 -37.66 52.63
C CYS A 152 -2.69 -38.62 52.97
N PRO A 153 -2.73 -39.85 52.41
CA PRO A 153 -3.78 -40.83 52.72
C PRO A 153 -3.83 -41.25 54.19
N GLU A 154 -2.69 -41.24 54.88
CA GLU A 154 -2.57 -41.76 56.24
C GLU A 154 -2.94 -40.72 57.31
N THR A 155 -2.49 -39.47 57.14
CA THR A 155 -2.80 -38.38 58.07
C THR A 155 -4.09 -37.63 57.72
N LYS A 156 -4.62 -37.83 56.49
CA LYS A 156 -5.77 -37.11 55.91
C LYS A 156 -5.59 -35.59 55.88
N GLN A 157 -4.34 -35.12 55.91
CA GLN A 157 -4.02 -33.70 55.87
C GLN A 157 -3.69 -33.25 54.44
N PHE A 158 -4.09 -32.01 54.14
CA PHE A 158 -3.72 -31.33 52.90
C PHE A 158 -2.51 -30.43 53.19
N ILE A 159 -1.40 -30.72 52.51
CA ILE A 159 -0.18 -29.92 52.56
C ILE A 159 -0.13 -29.09 51.29
N THR A 160 -0.12 -27.76 51.44
CA THR A 160 0.02 -26.86 50.31
C THR A 160 1.45 -26.35 50.23
N ARG A 161 2.05 -26.40 49.04
CA ARG A 161 3.37 -25.83 48.78
C ARG A 161 3.29 -24.80 47.66
N GLU A 162 3.79 -23.60 47.93
CA GLU A 162 3.95 -22.56 46.93
C GLU A 162 5.33 -22.66 46.27
N TYR A 163 5.36 -22.57 44.94
CA TYR A 163 6.58 -22.53 44.15
C TYR A 163 6.86 -21.09 43.74
N ARG A 164 8.06 -20.62 44.10
CA ARG A 164 8.60 -19.33 43.67
C ARG A 164 9.83 -19.57 42.81
N ASP A 165 9.77 -19.05 41.60
CA ASP A 165 10.89 -19.03 40.65
C ASP A 165 11.46 -17.61 40.56
N ALA A 166 12.71 -17.48 40.11
CA ALA A 166 13.38 -16.19 39.88
C ALA A 166 12.65 -15.30 38.85
N THR A 167 11.73 -15.88 38.09
CA THR A 167 10.87 -15.20 37.11
C THR A 167 9.52 -14.76 37.68
N THR A 168 9.21 -15.08 38.95
CA THR A 168 7.92 -14.71 39.56
C THR A 168 7.92 -13.22 39.90
N SER A 169 6.86 -12.53 39.48
CA SER A 169 6.71 -11.06 39.49
C SER A 169 6.80 -10.41 40.88
N THR A 170 6.62 -11.19 41.95
CA THR A 170 6.17 -10.68 43.25
C THR A 170 7.18 -10.78 44.39
N SER A 171 8.43 -11.25 44.16
CA SER A 171 9.43 -11.18 45.25
C SER A 171 10.90 -11.29 44.81
N ASN A 172 11.77 -10.70 45.63
CA ASN A 172 13.21 -10.98 45.71
C ASN A 172 13.51 -12.23 46.57
N ALA A 173 12.49 -13.00 46.94
CA ALA A 173 12.66 -14.21 47.73
C ALA A 173 13.48 -15.26 46.93
N PRO A 174 14.31 -16.06 47.61
CA PRO A 174 15.12 -17.06 46.94
C PRO A 174 14.25 -18.07 46.18
N PRO A 175 14.70 -18.53 45.00
CA PRO A 175 13.96 -19.51 44.22
C PRO A 175 13.84 -20.83 45.01
N THR A 176 12.63 -21.36 45.11
CA THR A 176 12.36 -22.67 45.72
C THR A 176 12.70 -23.80 44.76
N SER A 177 13.05 -24.98 45.29
CA SER A 177 13.27 -26.17 44.49
C SER A 177 11.99 -26.57 43.73
N SER A 178 12.15 -26.93 42.46
CA SER A 178 11.07 -27.38 41.55
C SER A 178 10.58 -28.80 41.84
N VAL A 179 11.11 -29.45 42.87
CA VAL A 179 10.74 -30.82 43.24
C VAL A 179 9.47 -30.79 44.07
N THR A 180 8.46 -31.54 43.62
CA THR A 180 7.26 -31.80 44.41
C THR A 180 7.61 -32.61 45.65
N PRO A 181 7.16 -32.21 46.86
CA PRO A 181 7.36 -33.02 48.05
C PRO A 181 6.67 -34.37 47.84
N GLN A 182 7.45 -35.45 47.90
CA GLN A 182 6.96 -36.82 47.74
C GLN A 182 6.71 -37.49 49.10
N THR A 183 7.32 -36.97 50.15
CA THR A 183 7.21 -37.48 51.52
C THR A 183 6.89 -36.33 52.46
N ASP A 184 6.06 -36.61 53.46
CA ASP A 184 5.80 -35.70 54.59
C ASP A 184 7.01 -35.65 55.54
N ASP A 185 7.00 -34.74 56.51
CA ASP A 185 8.03 -34.64 57.56
C ASP A 185 8.15 -35.94 58.38
N ASP A 186 7.06 -36.74 58.42
CA ASP A 186 6.98 -38.05 59.05
C ASP A 186 7.30 -39.23 58.10
N GLY A 187 7.68 -38.97 56.84
CA GLY A 187 8.08 -39.99 55.87
C GLY A 187 6.94 -40.68 55.11
N ASN A 188 5.69 -40.26 55.32
CA ASN A 188 4.52 -40.82 54.64
C ASN A 188 4.45 -40.34 53.17
N PRO A 189 4.00 -41.19 52.23
CA PRO A 189 3.90 -40.81 50.82
C PRO A 189 2.80 -39.76 50.59
N LEU A 190 3.16 -38.69 49.89
CA LEU A 190 2.24 -37.61 49.50
C LEU A 190 1.74 -37.82 48.08
N LEU A 191 0.43 -37.77 47.89
CA LEU A 191 -0.20 -37.76 46.57
C LEU A 191 -0.52 -36.32 46.19
N MET A 192 -0.12 -35.91 45.00
CA MET A 192 -0.47 -34.58 44.51
C MET A 192 -1.88 -34.59 43.92
N GLU A 193 -2.72 -33.66 44.37
CA GLU A 193 -4.05 -33.46 43.83
C GLU A 193 -4.02 -32.34 42.79
N TYR A 194 -4.03 -32.75 41.52
CA TYR A 194 -3.99 -31.81 40.39
C TYR A 194 -5.20 -30.87 40.35
N GLY A 195 -6.36 -31.28 40.86
CA GLY A 195 -7.60 -30.49 40.80
C GLY A 195 -7.60 -29.25 41.68
N PHE A 196 -6.87 -29.26 42.80
CA PHE A 196 -6.74 -28.10 43.70
C PHE A 196 -5.41 -27.36 43.52
N SER A 197 -4.53 -27.89 42.67
CA SER A 197 -3.25 -27.24 42.36
C SER A 197 -3.47 -26.10 41.38
N GLU A 198 -2.82 -24.97 41.62
CA GLU A 198 -2.96 -23.76 40.80
C GLU A 198 -1.84 -23.73 39.74
N PHE A 199 -2.27 -23.65 38.49
CA PHE A 199 -1.42 -23.48 37.32
C PHE A 199 -1.67 -22.11 36.69
N ARG A 200 -0.60 -21.49 36.22
CA ARG A 200 -0.62 -20.17 35.56
C ARG A 200 -0.01 -20.28 34.18
N ASP A 201 -0.65 -19.70 33.18
CA ASP A 201 -0.14 -19.72 31.82
C ASP A 201 1.09 -18.82 31.69
N HIS A 202 2.15 -19.35 31.10
CA HIS A 202 3.42 -18.67 30.91
C HIS A 202 3.86 -18.79 29.45
N GLN A 203 4.19 -17.65 28.85
CA GLN A 203 4.63 -17.55 27.47
C GLN A 203 5.86 -16.65 27.38
N ARG A 204 6.81 -17.00 26.50
CA ARG A 204 7.98 -16.16 26.20
C ARG A 204 7.83 -15.58 24.80
N ILE A 205 8.01 -14.27 24.69
CA ILE A 205 8.04 -13.56 23.41
C ILE A 205 9.39 -12.83 23.26
N SER A 206 9.81 -12.59 22.02
CA SER A 206 11.00 -11.80 21.71
C SER A 206 10.61 -10.57 20.91
N ILE A 207 10.91 -9.39 21.44
CA ILE A 207 10.62 -8.09 20.83
C ILE A 207 11.88 -7.59 20.15
N GLN A 208 11.73 -7.03 18.95
CA GLN A 208 12.79 -6.39 18.19
C GLN A 208 12.48 -4.91 17.98
N GLU A 209 13.52 -4.09 17.92
CA GLU A 209 13.40 -2.68 17.54
C GLU A 209 12.74 -2.53 16.16
N MET A 210 11.89 -1.51 16.00
CA MET A 210 11.29 -1.20 14.70
C MET A 210 12.39 -0.82 13.70
N PRO A 211 12.44 -1.45 12.50
CA PRO A 211 13.51 -1.23 11.54
C PRO A 211 13.58 0.23 11.05
N GLU A 212 12.44 0.92 11.03
CA GLU A 212 12.33 2.35 10.66
C GLU A 212 13.12 3.29 11.60
N ARG A 213 13.30 2.90 12.87
CA ARG A 213 14.07 3.69 13.86
C ARG A 213 15.54 3.25 13.96
N ALA A 214 15.90 2.13 13.33
CA ALA A 214 17.25 1.59 13.45
C ALA A 214 18.24 2.42 12.61
N PRO A 215 19.39 2.86 13.18
CA PRO A 215 20.40 3.56 12.42
C PRO A 215 20.99 2.62 11.35
N ALA A 216 21.13 3.14 10.13
CA ALA A 216 21.65 2.40 9.00
C ALA A 216 23.04 1.80 9.32
N GLY A 217 23.22 0.52 9.01
CA GLY A 217 24.50 -0.19 9.18
C GLY A 217 24.66 -0.97 10.49
N GLN A 218 23.74 -0.88 11.45
CA GLN A 218 23.77 -1.71 12.67
C GLN A 218 22.64 -2.75 12.69
N LEU A 219 22.94 -3.94 13.22
CA LEU A 219 21.94 -4.99 13.40
C LEU A 219 20.91 -4.55 14.47
N PRO A 220 19.59 -4.69 14.19
CA PRO A 220 18.55 -4.43 15.17
C PRO A 220 18.68 -5.37 16.38
N ARG A 221 18.59 -4.81 17.59
CA ARG A 221 18.67 -5.59 18.85
C ARG A 221 17.32 -6.19 19.20
N SER A 222 17.35 -7.33 19.89
CA SER A 222 16.15 -8.01 20.39
C SER A 222 16.25 -8.23 21.89
N THR A 223 15.11 -8.22 22.57
CA THR A 223 14.96 -8.45 24.00
C THR A 223 13.89 -9.50 24.25
N ASP A 224 14.09 -10.33 25.27
CA ASP A 224 13.15 -11.38 25.66
C ASP A 224 12.18 -10.84 26.72
N VAL A 225 10.90 -11.17 26.56
CA VAL A 225 9.83 -10.79 27.47
C VAL A 225 9.03 -12.02 27.89
N ILE A 226 8.64 -12.07 29.16
CA ILE A 226 7.72 -13.08 29.68
C ILE A 226 6.32 -12.47 29.81
N LEU A 227 5.34 -13.19 29.28
CA LEU A 227 3.91 -12.93 29.45
C LEU A 227 3.33 -13.99 30.38
N ASP A 228 2.48 -13.54 31.29
CA ASP A 228 1.89 -14.33 32.34
C ASP A 228 0.35 -14.15 32.36
N ASP A 229 -0.37 -15.23 32.62
CA ASP A 229 -1.84 -15.31 32.74
C ASP A 229 -2.59 -14.70 31.54
N ASP A 230 -3.36 -13.64 31.74
CA ASP A 230 -4.23 -13.02 30.74
C ASP A 230 -3.47 -12.29 29.62
N LEU A 231 -2.16 -12.06 29.76
CA LEU A 231 -1.35 -11.46 28.69
C LEU A 231 -0.97 -12.47 27.61
N VAL A 232 -1.12 -13.75 27.88
CA VAL A 232 -0.76 -14.83 26.97
C VAL A 232 -1.65 -14.80 25.73
N ASP A 233 -1.04 -15.05 24.57
CA ASP A 233 -1.68 -15.09 23.25
C ASP A 233 -2.42 -13.80 22.80
N LYS A 234 -2.21 -12.67 23.51
CA LYS A 234 -2.71 -11.35 23.06
C LYS A 234 -2.01 -10.85 21.80
N CYS A 235 -0.90 -11.46 21.42
CA CYS A 235 0.08 -10.96 20.48
C CYS A 235 0.50 -12.00 19.45
N LYS A 236 0.56 -11.61 18.17
CA LYS A 236 1.06 -12.47 17.10
C LYS A 236 2.45 -12.03 16.62
N PRO A 237 3.27 -12.94 16.08
CA PRO A 237 4.49 -12.55 15.39
C PRO A 237 4.17 -11.56 14.26
N GLY A 238 4.87 -10.43 14.27
CA GLY A 238 4.69 -9.32 13.35
C GLY A 238 3.89 -8.13 13.90
N ASP A 239 3.19 -8.32 15.03
CA ASP A 239 2.47 -7.22 15.64
C ASP A 239 3.44 -6.18 16.22
N ARG A 240 3.13 -4.91 15.99
CA ARG A 240 3.80 -3.77 16.61
C ARG A 240 3.14 -3.51 17.96
N ILE A 241 3.91 -3.58 19.04
CA ILE A 241 3.40 -3.43 20.40
C ILE A 241 4.19 -2.39 21.17
N GLN A 242 3.50 -1.74 22.10
CA GLN A 242 4.09 -1.01 23.19
C GLN A 242 3.87 -1.85 24.45
N LEU A 243 4.97 -2.31 25.04
CA LEU A 243 4.98 -3.15 26.22
C LEU A 243 5.42 -2.33 27.43
N VAL A 244 4.64 -2.37 28.50
CA VAL A 244 5.04 -1.85 29.81
C VAL A 244 5.45 -3.02 30.66
N GLY A 245 6.63 -2.95 31.27
CA GLY A 245 7.15 -4.06 32.07
C GLY A 245 8.29 -3.68 33.00
N VAL A 246 8.60 -4.59 33.90
CA VAL A 246 9.74 -4.44 34.82
C VAL A 246 10.96 -5.10 34.19
N TYR A 247 12.05 -4.34 34.09
CA TYR A 247 13.30 -4.87 33.55
C TYR A 247 14.09 -5.60 34.64
N ARG A 248 14.24 -6.92 34.50
CA ARG A 248 14.91 -7.78 35.48
C ARG A 248 16.07 -8.53 34.84
N SER A 249 17.06 -8.83 35.65
CA SER A 249 18.14 -9.75 35.29
C SER A 249 17.87 -11.10 35.94
N VAL A 250 17.85 -12.18 35.17
CA VAL A 250 17.64 -13.55 35.67
C VAL A 250 18.84 -14.40 35.25
N GLY A 251 19.43 -15.07 36.24
CA GLY A 251 20.51 -16.03 36.02
C GLY A 251 21.88 -15.46 36.34
N GLY A 252 22.50 -16.02 37.38
CA GLY A 252 23.93 -15.88 37.67
C GLY A 252 24.57 -17.25 37.55
N GLY A 253 25.08 -17.57 36.35
CA GLY A 253 26.07 -18.63 36.23
C GLY A 253 27.41 -18.17 36.83
N ALA A 254 28.31 -19.10 37.14
CA ALA A 254 29.63 -18.82 37.71
C ALA A 254 30.49 -17.81 36.90
N ASN A 255 30.12 -17.53 35.65
CA ASN A 255 30.85 -16.66 34.73
C ASN A 255 30.40 -15.18 34.75
N GLY A 256 29.51 -14.74 35.65
CA GLY A 256 29.13 -13.33 35.82
C GLY A 256 28.36 -12.70 34.64
N ALA A 257 28.08 -13.47 33.58
CA ALA A 257 27.21 -13.06 32.49
C ALA A 257 25.76 -13.31 32.88
N PHE A 258 24.98 -12.23 32.94
CA PHE A 258 23.58 -12.26 33.31
C PHE A 258 22.69 -12.17 32.07
N LYS A 259 21.60 -12.94 32.03
CA LYS A 259 20.57 -12.81 30.99
C LYS A 259 19.55 -11.77 31.44
N SER A 260 19.32 -10.76 30.62
CA SER A 260 18.29 -9.77 30.87
C SER A 260 16.94 -10.21 30.31
N LEU A 261 15.87 -9.86 31.03
CA LEU A 261 14.51 -10.27 30.71
C LEU A 261 13.51 -9.23 31.22
N ILE A 262 12.44 -9.01 30.46
CA ILE A 262 11.37 -8.09 30.87
C ILE A 262 10.17 -8.91 31.33
N LEU A 263 9.63 -8.57 32.50
CA LEU A 263 8.36 -9.11 32.96
C LEU A 263 7.26 -8.15 32.51
N ALA A 264 6.37 -8.63 31.63
CA ALA A 264 5.31 -7.80 31.08
C ALA A 264 4.25 -7.51 32.13
N ASN A 265 3.96 -6.22 32.33
CA ASN A 265 2.83 -5.77 33.12
C ASN A 265 1.63 -5.39 32.25
N ASN A 266 1.87 -4.80 31.09
CA ASN A 266 0.78 -4.50 30.15
C ASN A 266 1.30 -4.54 28.71
N ILE A 267 0.41 -4.88 27.79
CA ILE A 267 0.68 -4.86 26.35
C ILE A 267 -0.39 -4.02 25.66
N ASN A 268 0.05 -2.94 25.04
CA ASN A 268 -0.77 -2.14 24.15
C ASN A 268 -0.41 -2.50 22.71
N LEU A 269 -1.38 -3.06 21.98
CA LEU A 269 -1.24 -3.30 20.54
C LEU A 269 -1.33 -1.95 19.82
N LEU A 270 -0.27 -1.52 19.14
CA LEU A 270 -0.28 -0.30 18.33
C LEU A 270 -1.08 -0.47 17.03
N SER A 271 -1.36 -1.72 16.65
CA SER A 271 -2.14 -2.10 15.47
C SER A 271 -3.51 -2.63 15.94
N SER A 272 -4.54 -1.78 15.94
CA SER A 272 -5.90 -2.25 16.21
C SER A 272 -6.53 -2.84 14.93
N LYS A 273 -7.28 -3.93 15.11
CA LYS A 273 -7.79 -4.84 14.05
C LYS A 273 -8.69 -4.18 12.97
N ILE A 274 -9.07 -2.91 13.14
CA ILE A 274 -9.95 -2.20 12.21
C ILE A 274 -9.15 -1.49 11.09
N GLY A 275 -7.83 -1.31 11.24
CA GLY A 275 -7.00 -0.74 10.19
C GLY A 275 -5.53 -0.91 10.49
N GLY A 276 -5.01 -2.12 10.24
CA GLY A 276 -3.65 -2.53 10.59
C GLY A 276 -2.59 -1.46 10.28
N GLY A 277 -1.85 -1.08 11.32
CA GLY A 277 -0.68 -0.18 11.24
C GLY A 277 -0.73 1.04 12.16
N ILE A 278 0.34 1.15 12.98
CA ILE A 278 0.90 2.31 13.71
C ILE A 278 -0.13 3.33 14.19
N ALA A 279 -0.28 3.47 15.52
CA ALA A 279 -1.20 4.38 16.21
C ALA A 279 -1.81 5.40 15.26
N GLN A 280 -3.02 5.08 14.81
CA GLN A 280 -3.85 6.00 14.06
C GLN A 280 -3.70 7.37 14.71
N THR A 281 -3.17 8.35 13.99
CA THR A 281 -3.19 9.73 14.50
C THR A 281 -4.65 9.97 14.84
N PRO A 282 -5.00 10.20 16.12
CA PRO A 282 -6.39 10.29 16.52
C PRO A 282 -7.01 11.38 15.66
N LEU A 283 -8.02 11.00 14.88
CA LEU A 283 -8.71 11.96 14.03
C LEU A 283 -9.49 12.88 14.95
N THR A 284 -9.07 14.14 15.01
CA THR A 284 -9.81 15.17 15.72
C THR A 284 -11.11 15.48 14.98
N ASP A 285 -12.11 15.97 15.69
CA ASP A 285 -13.36 16.42 15.06
C ASP A 285 -13.12 17.55 14.04
N THR A 286 -12.07 18.36 14.24
CA THR A 286 -11.65 19.43 13.31
C THR A 286 -11.08 18.85 12.02
N ASP A 287 -10.27 17.80 12.10
CA ASP A 287 -9.73 17.08 10.94
C ASP A 287 -10.87 16.45 10.14
N ILE A 288 -11.82 15.78 10.80
CA ILE A 288 -12.97 15.13 10.14
C ILE A 288 -13.83 16.17 9.41
N ARG A 289 -14.07 17.33 10.02
CA ARG A 289 -14.80 18.43 9.37
C ARG A 289 -14.06 18.93 8.12
N SER A 290 -12.75 19.10 8.20
CA SER A 290 -11.91 19.52 7.08
C SER A 290 -11.91 18.51 5.94
N ILE A 291 -11.80 17.22 6.28
CA ILE A 291 -11.88 16.10 5.33
C ILE A 291 -13.24 16.07 4.63
N ASN A 292 -14.34 16.19 5.37
CA ASN A 292 -15.69 16.22 4.81
C ASN A 292 -15.96 17.48 3.96
N GLN A 293 -15.31 18.60 4.27
CA GLN A 293 -15.40 19.81 3.44
C GLN A 293 -14.65 19.63 2.12
N LEU A 294 -13.46 19.03 2.16
CA LEU A 294 -12.66 18.74 0.96
C LEU A 294 -13.34 17.70 0.07
N SER A 295 -13.98 16.67 0.64
CA SER A 295 -14.62 15.61 -0.14
C SER A 295 -15.79 16.09 -1.01
N LYS A 296 -16.35 17.27 -0.73
CA LYS A 296 -17.39 17.89 -1.55
C LYS A 296 -16.84 18.49 -2.84
N ARG A 297 -15.54 18.78 -2.92
CA ARG A 297 -14.92 19.31 -4.14
C ARG A 297 -14.85 18.22 -5.22
N THR A 298 -15.23 18.57 -6.44
CA THR A 298 -15.22 17.64 -7.59
C THR A 298 -13.82 17.26 -8.04
N ASP A 299 -12.83 18.10 -7.73
CA ASP A 299 -11.44 17.99 -8.22
C ASP A 299 -10.51 17.38 -7.17
N ILE A 300 -11.06 16.70 -6.16
CA ILE A 300 -10.27 16.11 -5.07
C ILE A 300 -9.33 15.00 -5.54
N PHE A 301 -9.76 14.19 -6.50
CA PHE A 301 -8.96 13.07 -7.01
C PHE A 301 -7.65 13.51 -7.69
N PRO A 302 -7.68 14.42 -8.69
CA PRO A 302 -6.45 14.93 -9.29
C PRO A 302 -5.59 15.69 -8.27
N LEU A 303 -6.23 16.47 -7.38
CA LEU A 303 -5.52 17.19 -6.32
C LEU A 303 -4.72 16.24 -5.42
N LEU A 304 -5.36 15.20 -4.87
CA LEU A 304 -4.68 14.22 -4.03
C LEU A 304 -3.57 13.47 -4.78
N SER A 305 -3.78 13.14 -6.06
CA SER A 305 -2.74 12.46 -6.87
C SER A 305 -1.51 13.34 -7.11
N SER A 306 -1.71 14.65 -7.29
CA SER A 306 -0.63 15.62 -7.48
C SER A 306 0.13 15.93 -6.17
N SER A 307 -0.59 15.88 -5.03
CA SER A 307 -0.01 16.08 -3.70
C SER A 307 0.69 14.83 -3.15
N LEU A 308 0.45 13.65 -3.74
CA LEU A 308 1.10 12.41 -3.32
C LEU A 308 2.60 12.53 -3.55
N ALA A 309 3.09 12.62 -4.79
CA ALA A 309 4.52 12.76 -5.04
C ALA A 309 4.84 14.11 -5.70
N PRO A 310 5.16 15.17 -4.93
CA PRO A 310 5.58 16.45 -5.48
C PRO A 310 7.00 16.40 -6.04
N SER A 311 7.87 15.49 -5.57
CA SER A 311 9.27 15.38 -6.00
C SER A 311 9.45 14.84 -7.42
N ILE A 312 8.44 14.15 -7.96
CA ILE A 312 8.49 13.52 -9.28
C ILE A 312 7.59 14.30 -10.22
N PHE A 313 8.14 14.79 -11.32
CA PHE A 313 7.36 15.45 -12.37
C PHE A 313 6.76 14.42 -13.34
N GLY A 314 5.52 14.63 -13.76
CA GLY A 314 4.81 13.73 -14.69
C GLY A 314 4.19 12.49 -14.04
N HIS A 315 3.86 11.50 -14.89
CA HIS A 315 3.23 10.22 -14.54
C HIS A 315 1.93 10.32 -13.72
N ASP A 316 1.03 11.23 -14.09
CA ASP A 316 -0.23 11.46 -13.36
C ASP A 316 -1.11 10.21 -13.26
N HIS A 317 -1.18 9.40 -14.32
CA HIS A 317 -1.95 8.15 -14.30
C HIS A 317 -1.36 7.12 -13.31
N ILE A 318 -0.03 7.04 -13.20
CA ILE A 318 0.63 6.16 -12.22
C ILE A 318 0.36 6.67 -10.81
N LYS A 319 0.45 7.99 -10.56
CA LYS A 319 0.13 8.57 -9.24
C LYS A 319 -1.33 8.35 -8.85
N ARG A 320 -2.27 8.51 -9.80
CA ARG A 320 -3.69 8.20 -9.60
C ARG A 320 -3.90 6.73 -9.25
N ALA A 321 -3.24 5.81 -9.96
CA ALA A 321 -3.30 4.39 -9.67
C ALA A 321 -2.69 4.03 -8.30
N LEU A 322 -1.56 4.65 -7.94
CA LEU A 322 -0.94 4.49 -6.63
C LEU A 322 -1.86 4.97 -5.49
N LEU A 323 -2.58 6.08 -5.70
CA LEU A 323 -3.58 6.53 -4.74
C LEU A 323 -4.73 5.52 -4.58
N LEU A 324 -5.22 4.96 -5.68
CA LEU A 324 -6.27 3.93 -5.64
C LEU A 324 -5.80 2.66 -4.93
N LEU A 325 -4.55 2.26 -5.17
CA LEU A 325 -3.88 1.18 -4.45
C LEU A 325 -3.81 1.46 -2.95
N LEU A 326 -3.37 2.66 -2.55
CA LEU A 326 -3.30 3.05 -1.14
C LEU A 326 -4.65 3.02 -0.44
N LEU A 327 -5.75 3.34 -1.12
CA LEU A 327 -7.10 3.27 -0.56
C LEU A 327 -7.64 1.84 -0.45
N GLY A 328 -7.23 0.96 -1.36
CA GLY A 328 -7.69 -0.42 -1.48
C GLY A 328 -9.15 -0.52 -1.94
N GLY A 329 -9.51 -1.62 -2.61
CA GLY A 329 -10.88 -1.86 -3.06
C GLY A 329 -11.78 -2.45 -1.97
N ALA A 330 -12.93 -2.96 -2.39
CA ALA A 330 -13.92 -3.58 -1.49
C ALA A 330 -13.69 -5.10 -1.40
N GLU A 331 -13.23 -5.58 -0.24
CA GLU A 331 -13.24 -7.03 0.07
C GLU A 331 -14.70 -7.51 0.21
N LYS A 332 -15.03 -8.66 -0.39
CA LYS A 332 -16.35 -9.27 -0.26
C LYS A 332 -16.25 -10.71 0.21
N ASN A 333 -16.80 -10.96 1.38
CA ASN A 333 -16.96 -12.30 1.93
C ASN A 333 -18.38 -12.77 1.61
N LEU A 334 -18.50 -13.76 0.74
CA LEU A 334 -19.78 -14.36 0.45
C LEU A 334 -20.19 -15.29 1.60
N PRO A 335 -21.49 -15.48 1.86
CA PRO A 335 -21.97 -16.35 2.94
C PRO A 335 -21.65 -17.84 2.73
N ASN A 336 -21.25 -18.23 1.51
CA ASN A 336 -20.80 -19.58 1.15
C ASN A 336 -19.33 -19.83 1.56
N GLY A 337 -18.63 -18.86 2.16
CA GLY A 337 -17.24 -18.97 2.59
C GLY A 337 -16.19 -18.61 1.54
N THR A 338 -16.58 -18.26 0.30
CA THR A 338 -15.62 -17.77 -0.70
C THR A 338 -15.27 -16.29 -0.45
N HIS A 339 -13.98 -15.99 -0.35
CA HIS A 339 -13.44 -14.64 -0.22
C HIS A 339 -13.06 -14.09 -1.60
N ILE A 340 -13.64 -12.96 -2.01
CA ILE A 340 -13.22 -12.24 -3.21
C ILE A 340 -12.27 -11.12 -2.81
N ARG A 341 -11.08 -11.12 -3.41
CA ARG A 341 -10.03 -10.12 -3.14
C ARG A 341 -10.47 -8.71 -3.55
N GLY A 342 -10.28 -7.76 -2.63
CA GLY A 342 -10.52 -6.33 -2.85
C GLY A 342 -9.27 -5.52 -3.22
N ASP A 343 -8.09 -6.10 -3.06
CA ASP A 343 -6.81 -5.42 -3.22
C ASP A 343 -6.41 -5.26 -4.69
N ILE A 344 -5.71 -4.16 -4.99
CA ILE A 344 -5.19 -3.86 -6.33
C ILE A 344 -3.70 -4.20 -6.32
N ASN A 345 -3.21 -4.81 -7.40
CA ASN A 345 -1.78 -5.08 -7.57
C ASN A 345 -1.23 -4.30 -8.76
N LEU A 346 -0.08 -3.64 -8.58
CA LEU A 346 0.54 -2.78 -9.57
C LEU A 346 1.92 -3.31 -9.99
N LEU A 347 2.19 -3.37 -11.28
CA LEU A 347 3.52 -3.61 -11.84
C LEU A 347 3.98 -2.41 -12.67
N MET A 348 5.16 -1.88 -12.35
CA MET A 348 5.85 -0.84 -13.12
C MET A 348 7.03 -1.47 -13.85
N VAL A 349 6.98 -1.51 -15.19
CA VAL A 349 8.08 -1.92 -16.05
C VAL A 349 8.65 -0.67 -16.69
N GLY A 350 9.96 -0.56 -16.81
CA GLY A 350 10.54 0.54 -17.55
C GLY A 350 12.05 0.54 -17.55
N ASP A 351 12.63 1.51 -18.22
CA ASP A 351 14.07 1.67 -18.30
C ASP A 351 14.64 2.05 -16.92
N PRO A 352 15.92 1.75 -16.61
CA PRO A 352 16.57 2.28 -15.43
C PRO A 352 16.54 3.81 -15.49
N SER A 353 16.57 4.47 -14.33
CA SER A 353 16.57 5.94 -14.18
C SER A 353 15.21 6.64 -14.35
N THR A 354 14.12 5.93 -14.65
CA THR A 354 12.76 6.49 -14.81
C THR A 354 12.00 6.75 -13.48
N ALA A 355 12.69 7.16 -12.42
CA ALA A 355 12.13 7.46 -11.08
C ALA A 355 11.31 6.32 -10.38
N LYS A 356 11.20 5.11 -10.95
CA LYS A 356 10.45 3.96 -10.38
C LYS A 356 10.80 3.64 -8.93
N SER A 357 12.09 3.52 -8.60
CA SER A 357 12.52 3.25 -7.22
C SER A 357 12.27 4.45 -6.28
N GLN A 358 12.11 5.67 -6.79
CA GLN A 358 11.69 6.82 -5.98
C GLN A 358 10.19 6.75 -5.66
N LEU A 359 9.36 6.33 -6.63
CA LEU A 359 7.93 6.08 -6.38
C LEU A 359 7.72 5.01 -5.30
N LEU A 360 8.48 3.91 -5.35
CA LEU A 360 8.42 2.87 -4.31
C LEU A 360 8.81 3.42 -2.93
N ARG A 361 9.91 4.20 -2.84
CA ARG A 361 10.32 4.84 -1.57
C ARG A 361 9.25 5.77 -1.01
N PHE A 362 8.55 6.48 -1.90
CA PHE A 362 7.48 7.36 -1.49
C PHE A 362 6.28 6.58 -0.89
N ILE A 363 5.93 5.41 -1.45
CA ILE A 363 4.90 4.53 -0.90
C ILE A 363 5.31 4.01 0.49
N LEU A 364 6.58 3.64 0.67
CA LEU A 364 7.12 3.21 1.96
C LEU A 364 6.97 4.29 3.04
N GLY A 365 7.21 5.56 2.69
CA GLY A 365 7.07 6.68 3.63
C GLY A 365 5.63 7.14 3.87
N THR A 366 4.69 6.82 2.98
CA THR A 366 3.29 7.27 3.07
C THR A 366 2.35 6.25 3.69
N ALA A 367 2.48 4.98 3.33
CA ALA A 367 1.60 3.93 3.81
C ALA A 367 2.01 3.46 5.23
N PRO A 368 1.05 3.34 6.18
CA PRO A 368 1.35 2.97 7.58
C PRO A 368 1.84 1.52 7.76
N LEU A 369 1.70 0.67 6.75
CA LEU A 369 2.22 -0.70 6.71
C LEU A 369 2.81 -0.98 5.34
N ALA A 370 3.92 -0.31 5.01
CA ALA A 370 4.66 -0.63 3.80
C ALA A 370 6.00 -1.30 4.12
N ILE A 371 6.20 -2.48 3.55
CA ILE A 371 7.45 -3.24 3.70
C ILE A 371 8.15 -3.27 2.35
N ALA A 372 9.43 -2.88 2.34
CA ALA A 372 10.30 -3.00 1.17
C ALA A 372 11.00 -4.35 1.14
N THR A 373 10.99 -4.94 -0.04
CA THR A 373 11.66 -6.20 -0.34
C THR A 373 12.36 -6.05 -1.68
N THR A 374 13.56 -6.62 -1.81
CA THR A 374 14.27 -6.67 -3.11
C THR A 374 14.13 -8.06 -3.70
N GLY A 375 13.94 -8.17 -5.02
CA GLY A 375 13.72 -9.47 -5.66
C GLY A 375 14.88 -10.45 -5.48
N ARG A 376 16.11 -9.96 -5.31
CA ARG A 376 17.28 -10.79 -5.02
C ARG A 376 17.47 -11.11 -3.53
N GLY A 377 17.16 -10.15 -2.65
CA GLY A 377 17.36 -10.27 -1.20
C GLY A 377 16.22 -11.00 -0.49
N SER A 378 15.08 -11.14 -1.16
CA SER A 378 13.86 -11.70 -0.58
C SER A 378 13.69 -13.15 -1.05
N SER A 379 14.48 -14.04 -0.47
CA SER A 379 14.26 -15.48 -0.65
C SER A 379 12.87 -15.88 -0.15
N GLY A 380 12.35 -17.02 -0.59
CA GLY A 380 11.01 -17.50 -0.21
C GLY A 380 10.80 -17.66 1.30
N VAL A 381 11.88 -17.83 2.06
CA VAL A 381 11.90 -17.80 3.53
C VAL A 381 11.60 -16.39 4.09
N GLY A 382 12.06 -15.35 3.41
CA GLY A 382 11.83 -13.96 3.77
C GLY A 382 10.52 -13.39 3.20
N LEU A 383 9.99 -13.91 2.09
CA LEU A 383 8.69 -13.50 1.54
C LEU A 383 7.52 -14.22 2.21
N THR A 384 7.59 -15.55 2.31
CA THR A 384 6.60 -16.41 3.00
C THR A 384 7.05 -16.72 4.42
N ALA A 385 6.41 -17.65 5.12
CA ALA A 385 6.89 -18.08 6.43
C ALA A 385 7.88 -19.24 6.33
N ALA A 386 8.83 -19.28 7.27
CA ALA A 386 9.75 -20.39 7.42
C ALA A 386 9.58 -21.10 8.76
N VAL A 387 9.88 -22.39 8.79
CA VAL A 387 9.89 -23.16 10.02
C VAL A 387 11.32 -23.14 10.56
N THR A 388 11.53 -22.49 11.71
CA THR A 388 12.81 -22.47 12.43
C THR A 388 12.73 -23.33 13.68
N THR A 389 13.85 -23.89 14.13
CA THR A 389 13.93 -24.64 15.39
C THR A 389 14.53 -23.76 16.46
N ASP A 390 13.84 -23.59 17.58
CA ASP A 390 14.39 -22.86 18.72
C ASP A 390 15.55 -23.65 19.34
N LYS A 391 16.66 -22.96 19.63
CA LYS A 391 17.89 -23.59 20.16
C LYS A 391 17.75 -23.95 21.64
N ASP A 392 16.92 -23.23 22.39
CA ASP A 392 16.74 -23.44 23.82
C ASP A 392 15.72 -24.54 24.13
N THR A 393 14.65 -24.64 23.33
CA THR A 393 13.58 -25.63 23.57
C THR A 393 13.58 -26.81 22.59
N GLY A 394 14.31 -26.73 21.47
CA GLY A 394 14.31 -27.74 20.42
C GLY A 394 13.00 -27.83 19.62
N GLU A 395 12.03 -26.95 19.89
CA GLU A 395 10.73 -26.96 19.22
C GLU A 395 10.79 -26.23 17.87
N ARG A 396 10.02 -26.74 16.90
CA ARG A 396 9.81 -26.09 15.61
C ARG A 396 8.80 -24.95 15.78
N ARG A 397 9.14 -23.76 15.29
CA ARG A 397 8.32 -22.55 15.30
C ARG A 397 8.24 -21.96 13.90
N LEU A 398 7.21 -21.16 13.66
CA LEU A 398 7.00 -20.46 12.40
C LEU A 398 7.51 -19.02 12.54
N GLU A 399 8.41 -18.61 11.65
CA GLU A 399 8.81 -17.22 11.45
C GLU A 399 8.04 -16.66 10.25
N ALA A 400 7.27 -15.60 10.48
CA ALA A 400 6.51 -14.92 9.45
C ALA A 400 7.43 -14.11 8.53
N GLY A 401 7.28 -14.27 7.21
CA GLY A 401 7.98 -13.43 6.24
C GLY A 401 7.29 -12.10 5.99
N ALA A 402 7.95 -11.26 5.21
CA ALA A 402 7.58 -9.89 4.87
C ALA A 402 6.13 -9.74 4.39
N MET A 403 5.61 -10.68 3.58
CA MET A 403 4.22 -10.57 3.09
C MET A 403 3.18 -10.84 4.19
N VAL A 404 3.47 -11.77 5.11
CA VAL A 404 2.59 -12.09 6.24
C VAL A 404 2.65 -10.96 7.27
N LEU A 405 3.82 -10.36 7.47
CA LEU A 405 4.00 -9.16 8.30
C LEU A 405 3.25 -7.94 7.75
N ALA A 406 3.00 -7.90 6.44
CA ALA A 406 2.29 -6.82 5.75
C ALA A 406 0.78 -7.08 5.56
N ASP A 407 0.11 -7.88 6.42
CA ASP A 407 -1.35 -8.08 6.31
C ASP A 407 -2.10 -6.74 6.36
N ARG A 408 -3.01 -6.54 5.41
CA ARG A 408 -3.75 -5.29 5.12
C ARG A 408 -2.89 -4.07 4.78
N GLY A 409 -1.61 -4.29 4.50
CA GLY A 409 -0.63 -3.30 4.09
C GLY A 409 -0.30 -3.34 2.61
N VAL A 410 0.83 -2.72 2.28
CA VAL A 410 1.40 -2.68 0.93
C VAL A 410 2.80 -3.30 0.95
N VAL A 411 3.06 -4.22 0.05
CA VAL A 411 4.41 -4.80 -0.14
C VAL A 411 5.02 -4.16 -1.37
N CYS A 412 6.16 -3.50 -1.19
CA CYS A 412 6.94 -2.93 -2.27
C CYS A 412 8.07 -3.90 -2.64
N ILE A 413 8.09 -4.38 -3.89
CA ILE A 413 9.12 -5.26 -4.43
C ILE A 413 9.90 -4.47 -5.49
N ASP A 414 11.18 -4.21 -5.24
CA ASP A 414 12.09 -3.69 -6.27
C ASP A 414 12.84 -4.85 -6.95
N GLU A 415 13.26 -4.67 -8.20
CA GLU A 415 13.94 -5.70 -9.01
C GLU A 415 13.17 -7.03 -9.10
N PHE A 416 11.87 -6.94 -9.40
CA PHE A 416 10.98 -8.10 -9.50
C PHE A 416 11.46 -9.15 -10.53
N ASP A 417 12.19 -8.72 -11.56
CA ASP A 417 12.76 -9.59 -12.60
C ASP A 417 13.84 -10.54 -12.07
N LYS A 418 14.53 -10.18 -10.98
CA LYS A 418 15.62 -10.96 -10.38
C LYS A 418 15.16 -12.04 -9.40
N MET A 419 13.85 -12.22 -9.21
CA MET A 419 13.32 -13.25 -8.32
C MET A 419 13.48 -14.66 -8.85
N SER A 420 13.78 -15.58 -7.91
CA SER A 420 13.88 -17.02 -8.18
C SER A 420 12.51 -17.64 -8.48
N ASP A 421 12.50 -18.79 -9.17
CA ASP A 421 11.25 -19.45 -9.56
C ASP A 421 10.45 -19.99 -8.36
N VAL A 422 11.11 -20.35 -7.26
CA VAL A 422 10.45 -20.81 -6.03
C VAL A 422 9.60 -19.69 -5.42
N ASP A 423 10.13 -18.47 -5.45
CA ASP A 423 9.50 -17.29 -4.88
C ASP A 423 8.31 -16.83 -5.73
N ARG A 424 8.40 -17.02 -7.06
CA ARG A 424 7.30 -16.77 -7.99
C ARG A 424 6.07 -17.66 -7.71
N VAL A 425 6.28 -18.93 -7.35
CA VAL A 425 5.18 -19.84 -6.97
C VAL A 425 4.50 -19.37 -5.69
N ALA A 426 5.27 -18.93 -4.69
CA ALA A 426 4.72 -18.39 -3.46
C ALA A 426 3.88 -17.12 -3.71
N ILE A 427 4.36 -16.20 -4.56
CA ILE A 427 3.62 -14.99 -4.92
C ILE A 427 2.33 -15.33 -5.68
N HIS A 428 2.31 -16.38 -6.51
CA HIS A 428 1.08 -16.84 -7.16
C HIS A 428 -0.01 -17.21 -6.17
N GLU A 429 0.35 -17.93 -5.10
CA GLU A 429 -0.57 -18.34 -4.05
C GLU A 429 -1.09 -17.12 -3.29
N VAL A 430 -0.18 -16.23 -2.85
CA VAL A 430 -0.53 -15.04 -2.08
C VAL A 430 -1.41 -14.08 -2.88
N MET A 431 -1.07 -13.79 -4.13
CA MET A 431 -1.84 -12.83 -4.93
C MET A 431 -3.24 -13.37 -5.29
N GLU A 432 -3.38 -14.68 -5.48
CA GLU A 432 -4.66 -15.29 -5.87
C GLU A 432 -5.58 -15.53 -4.68
N GLN A 433 -5.06 -16.20 -3.65
CA GLN A 433 -5.84 -16.68 -2.51
C GLN A 433 -5.79 -15.72 -1.31
N GLN A 434 -4.84 -14.77 -1.29
CA GLN A 434 -4.56 -13.88 -0.15
C GLN A 434 -4.23 -14.62 1.16
N THR A 435 -3.80 -15.88 1.02
CA THR A 435 -3.39 -16.76 2.10
C THR A 435 -2.16 -17.54 1.66
N VAL A 436 -1.26 -17.81 2.61
CA VAL A 436 -0.09 -18.66 2.42
C VAL A 436 -0.32 -19.95 3.18
N THR A 437 -0.38 -21.07 2.47
CA THR A 437 -0.44 -22.39 3.08
C THR A 437 0.96 -22.97 3.20
N ILE A 438 1.32 -23.37 4.42
CA ILE A 438 2.64 -23.95 4.70
C ILE A 438 2.41 -25.35 5.22
N ALA A 439 2.90 -26.31 4.44
CA ALA A 439 2.95 -27.73 4.78
C ALA A 439 4.42 -28.18 4.83
N LYS A 440 5.16 -27.74 5.86
CA LYS A 440 6.59 -28.03 6.02
C LYS A 440 6.89 -28.57 7.41
N ALA A 441 7.78 -29.55 7.48
CA ALA A 441 8.31 -30.12 8.72
C ALA A 441 7.23 -30.57 9.74
N GLY A 442 6.10 -31.10 9.25
CA GLY A 442 4.99 -31.59 10.08
C GLY A 442 4.03 -30.51 10.58
N ILE A 443 4.22 -29.25 10.16
CA ILE A 443 3.32 -28.15 10.46
C ILE A 443 2.48 -27.87 9.20
N HIS A 444 1.17 -27.97 9.36
CA HIS A 444 0.17 -27.60 8.36
C HIS A 444 -0.61 -26.39 8.88
N THR A 445 -0.24 -25.20 8.41
CA THR A 445 -0.87 -23.94 8.83
C THR A 445 -1.09 -23.04 7.64
N SER A 446 -2.28 -22.44 7.55
CA SER A 446 -2.56 -21.34 6.65
C SER A 446 -2.40 -20.02 7.38
N LEU A 447 -1.55 -19.14 6.85
CA LEU A 447 -1.36 -17.78 7.33
C LEU A 447 -2.06 -16.81 6.37
N ASN A 448 -2.73 -15.79 6.91
CA ASN A 448 -3.37 -14.77 6.09
C ASN A 448 -2.31 -13.77 5.62
N ALA A 449 -2.37 -13.38 4.34
CA ALA A 449 -1.46 -12.42 3.73
C ALA A 449 -2.23 -11.55 2.74
N ARG A 450 -3.25 -10.82 3.24
CA ARG A 450 -4.06 -9.91 2.42
C ARG A 450 -3.28 -8.62 2.22
N CYS A 451 -2.39 -8.61 1.24
CA CYS A 451 -1.54 -7.47 0.97
C CYS A 451 -1.68 -7.02 -0.48
N SER A 452 -1.58 -5.70 -0.69
CA SER A 452 -1.46 -5.13 -2.03
C SER A 452 0.02 -5.15 -2.45
N VAL A 453 0.33 -5.66 -3.63
CA VAL A 453 1.71 -5.75 -4.13
C VAL A 453 1.97 -4.63 -5.13
N VAL A 454 3.06 -3.90 -4.91
CA VAL A 454 3.64 -2.95 -5.87
C VAL A 454 5.00 -3.46 -6.26
N ALA A 455 5.15 -3.78 -7.55
CA ALA A 455 6.40 -4.31 -8.09
C ALA A 455 7.02 -3.31 -9.09
N ALA A 456 8.33 -3.14 -9.03
CA ALA A 456 9.11 -2.52 -10.10
C ALA A 456 9.97 -3.59 -10.79
N ALA A 457 9.97 -3.58 -12.11
CA ALA A 457 10.78 -4.45 -12.94
C ALA A 457 11.53 -3.64 -14.00
N ASN A 458 12.69 -4.16 -14.38
CA ASN A 458 13.47 -3.65 -15.50
C ASN A 458 13.33 -4.62 -16.69
N PRO A 459 13.30 -4.12 -17.93
CA PRO A 459 13.32 -4.97 -19.11
C PRO A 459 14.64 -5.74 -19.20
N ILE A 460 14.63 -6.89 -19.87
CA ILE A 460 15.77 -7.84 -19.92
C ILE A 460 17.04 -7.18 -20.48
N TYR A 461 16.88 -6.33 -21.50
CA TYR A 461 17.99 -5.64 -22.17
C TYR A 461 18.30 -4.26 -21.59
N GLY A 462 17.73 -3.93 -20.43
CA GLY A 462 17.87 -2.61 -19.80
C GLY A 462 17.03 -1.52 -20.47
N GLN A 463 16.80 -1.59 -21.78
CA GLN A 463 15.89 -0.70 -22.50
C GLN A 463 14.67 -1.45 -23.03
N TYR A 464 13.53 -0.77 -23.04
CA TYR A 464 12.28 -1.28 -23.58
C TYR A 464 12.20 -1.03 -25.09
N ASP A 465 12.35 -2.10 -25.89
CA ASP A 465 12.18 -2.02 -27.34
C ASP A 465 10.69 -2.08 -27.72
N VAL A 466 10.17 -1.01 -28.32
CA VAL A 466 8.77 -0.87 -28.73
C VAL A 466 8.42 -1.81 -29.90
N HIS A 467 9.40 -2.21 -30.71
CA HIS A 467 9.14 -3.06 -31.88
C HIS A 467 8.89 -4.53 -31.49
N LYS A 468 9.48 -4.96 -30.37
CA LYS A 468 9.34 -6.31 -29.85
C LYS A 468 8.07 -6.45 -29.00
N ASP A 469 7.50 -7.65 -28.99
CA ASP A 469 6.28 -7.91 -28.23
C ASP A 469 6.52 -7.70 -26.72
N PRO A 470 5.61 -7.01 -26.00
CA PRO A 470 5.74 -6.73 -24.57
C PRO A 470 6.06 -7.97 -23.72
N HIS A 471 5.48 -9.12 -24.07
CA HIS A 471 5.70 -10.39 -23.35
C HIS A 471 7.16 -10.85 -23.42
N LYS A 472 7.83 -10.66 -24.56
CA LYS A 472 9.25 -11.04 -24.74
C LYS A 472 10.21 -10.01 -24.13
N ASN A 473 9.75 -8.79 -23.88
CA ASN A 473 10.56 -7.74 -23.23
C ASN A 473 10.66 -7.94 -21.71
N ILE A 474 9.68 -8.60 -21.09
CA ILE A 474 9.49 -8.61 -19.63
C ILE A 474 9.99 -9.91 -18.96
N ALA A 475 10.32 -10.99 -19.69
CA ALA A 475 10.79 -12.28 -19.13
C ALA A 475 9.93 -12.82 -17.95
N LEU A 476 8.64 -12.48 -17.94
CA LEU A 476 7.68 -13.01 -16.99
C LEU A 476 6.69 -13.91 -17.74
N PRO A 477 6.29 -15.06 -17.17
CA PRO A 477 5.21 -15.86 -17.74
C PRO A 477 3.88 -15.10 -17.70
N ASP A 478 3.05 -15.29 -18.72
CA ASP A 478 1.73 -14.66 -18.85
C ASP A 478 0.81 -14.92 -17.64
N SER A 479 1.04 -16.03 -16.92
CA SER A 479 0.33 -16.36 -15.68
C SER A 479 0.57 -15.33 -14.56
N LEU A 480 1.76 -14.71 -14.48
CA LEU A 480 2.04 -13.61 -13.55
C LEU A 480 1.43 -12.30 -14.03
N LEU A 481 1.59 -11.99 -15.31
CA LEU A 481 1.08 -10.74 -15.89
C LEU A 481 -0.44 -10.63 -15.74
N SER A 482 -1.15 -11.76 -15.87
CA SER A 482 -2.59 -11.80 -15.61
C SER A 482 -2.97 -11.50 -14.15
N ARG A 483 -2.07 -11.68 -13.16
CA ARG A 483 -2.37 -11.48 -11.72
C ARG A 483 -2.19 -10.04 -11.27
N PHE A 484 -1.35 -9.29 -11.96
CA PHE A 484 -1.26 -7.85 -11.79
C PHE A 484 -2.47 -7.19 -12.43
N ASP A 485 -3.14 -6.34 -11.66
CA ASP A 485 -4.35 -5.66 -12.09
C ASP A 485 -3.99 -4.50 -13.05
N LEU A 486 -2.89 -3.81 -12.78
CA LEU A 486 -2.36 -2.73 -13.60
C LEU A 486 -0.89 -2.97 -13.97
N LEU A 487 -0.59 -2.86 -15.25
CA LEU A 487 0.77 -2.89 -15.79
C LEU A 487 1.07 -1.55 -16.45
N PHE A 488 2.04 -0.82 -15.92
CA PHE A 488 2.52 0.42 -16.51
C PHE A 488 3.88 0.22 -17.14
N ILE A 489 3.99 0.57 -18.42
CA ILE A 489 5.26 0.61 -19.14
C ILE A 489 5.71 2.06 -19.16
N VAL A 490 6.78 2.35 -18.44
CA VAL A 490 7.46 3.64 -18.40
C VAL A 490 8.64 3.56 -19.37
N THR A 491 8.43 4.05 -20.58
CA THR A 491 9.50 4.22 -21.58
C THR A 491 10.13 5.60 -21.40
N ASP A 492 11.45 5.66 -21.54
CA ASP A 492 12.19 6.91 -21.60
C ASP A 492 12.11 7.47 -23.03
N ASP A 493 11.02 8.18 -23.33
CA ASP A 493 10.83 8.84 -24.62
C ASP A 493 11.58 10.19 -24.60
N VAL A 494 12.61 10.34 -25.44
CA VAL A 494 13.45 11.56 -25.52
C VAL A 494 12.64 12.70 -26.15
N GLU A 495 12.14 13.61 -25.32
CA GLU A 495 11.32 14.76 -25.72
C GLU A 495 11.84 16.03 -25.03
N GLU A 496 12.32 17.00 -25.80
CA GLU A 496 13.01 18.19 -25.28
C GLU A 496 12.16 19.01 -24.29
N GLU A 497 10.85 19.11 -24.52
CA GLU A 497 9.93 19.82 -23.63
C GLU A 497 9.81 19.14 -22.26
N ARG A 498 9.71 17.80 -22.26
CA ARG A 498 9.57 16.98 -21.05
C ARG A 498 10.86 16.99 -20.26
N ASP A 499 11.99 16.82 -20.94
CA ASP A 499 13.32 16.80 -20.31
C ASP A 499 13.66 18.15 -19.70
N ARG A 500 13.30 19.25 -20.37
CA ARG A 500 13.46 20.61 -19.82
C ARG A 500 12.61 20.82 -18.57
N ALA A 501 11.38 20.30 -18.55
CA ALA A 501 10.51 20.40 -17.38
C ALA A 501 11.03 19.55 -16.21
N ILE A 502 11.53 18.33 -16.48
CA ILE A 502 12.17 17.48 -15.47
C ILE A 502 13.43 18.15 -14.92
N ALA A 503 14.28 18.69 -15.78
CA ALA A 503 15.51 19.37 -15.38
C ALA A 503 15.23 20.60 -14.50
N ASP A 504 14.28 21.45 -14.90
CA ASP A 504 13.86 22.60 -14.08
C ASP A 504 13.28 22.14 -12.74
N HIS A 505 12.48 21.08 -12.73
CA HIS A 505 11.93 20.50 -11.51
C HIS A 505 13.02 19.98 -10.56
N VAL A 506 13.99 19.21 -11.07
CA VAL A 506 15.11 18.65 -10.29
C VAL A 506 16.01 19.76 -9.76
N LEU A 507 16.36 20.75 -10.59
CA LEU A 507 17.16 21.89 -10.16
C LEU A 507 16.47 22.70 -9.05
N ARG A 508 15.15 22.87 -9.12
CA ARG A 508 14.38 23.53 -8.06
C ARG A 508 14.34 22.73 -6.78
N MET A 509 14.20 21.40 -6.86
CA MET A 509 14.28 20.52 -5.70
C MET A 509 15.64 20.64 -5.01
N HIS A 510 16.74 20.69 -5.78
CA HIS A 510 18.07 20.93 -5.24
C HIS A 510 18.27 22.33 -4.66
N ARG A 511 17.53 23.34 -5.14
CA ARG A 511 17.54 24.71 -4.62
C ARG A 511 16.60 24.91 -3.44
N TYR A 512 15.68 23.98 -3.19
CA TYR A 512 14.72 24.09 -2.10
C TYR A 512 15.42 23.80 -0.78
N LEU A 513 15.55 24.84 0.04
CA LEU A 513 15.88 24.72 1.45
C LEU A 513 14.60 24.99 2.25
N PRO A 514 14.28 24.17 3.26
CA PRO A 514 13.19 24.48 4.17
C PRO A 514 13.46 25.83 4.86
N PRO A 515 12.44 26.69 5.02
CA PRO A 515 12.61 28.00 5.65
C PRO A 515 13.09 27.82 7.11
N GLY A 516 14.30 28.26 7.41
CA GLY A 516 14.89 28.22 8.75
C GLY A 516 16.19 27.42 8.92
N VAL A 517 16.74 26.81 7.85
CA VAL A 517 18.01 26.06 7.91
C VAL A 517 19.11 26.81 7.14
N GLU A 518 20.27 27.01 7.78
CA GLU A 518 21.45 27.64 7.16
C GLU A 518 22.08 26.73 6.08
N GLU A 519 22.66 27.34 5.04
CA GLU A 519 23.33 26.63 3.93
C GLU A 519 24.42 25.68 4.45
N GLY A 520 24.28 24.37 4.20
CA GLY A 520 25.29 23.36 4.52
C GLY A 520 24.87 22.26 5.50
N THR A 521 23.68 22.34 6.09
CA THR A 521 23.15 21.22 6.90
C THR A 521 22.58 20.12 5.96
N PRO A 522 23.05 18.86 6.05
CA PRO A 522 22.48 17.78 5.25
C PRO A 522 20.99 17.61 5.57
N CYS A 523 20.15 17.60 4.53
CA CYS A 523 18.72 17.35 4.65
C CYS A 523 18.50 15.93 5.20
N HIS A 524 18.12 15.82 6.47
CA HIS A 524 17.60 14.58 7.01
C HIS A 524 16.14 14.44 6.55
N ASP A 525 15.83 13.37 5.83
CA ASP A 525 14.44 12.95 5.59
C ASP A 525 13.79 12.77 6.97
N ASN A 526 12.94 13.72 7.38
CA ASN A 526 12.18 13.66 8.63
C ASN A 526 11.10 12.57 8.50
N LEU A 527 11.53 11.31 8.54
CA LEU A 527 10.68 10.12 8.60
C LEU A 527 10.16 9.87 10.03
N SER A 528 10.66 10.63 11.03
CA SER A 528 10.18 10.55 12.40
C SER A 528 8.85 11.28 12.56
N GLN A 529 7.75 10.54 12.37
CA GLN A 529 6.46 10.91 12.90
C GLN A 529 6.54 10.76 14.44
N PRO A 530 6.47 11.84 15.25
CA PRO A 530 6.38 11.69 16.69
C PRO A 530 4.98 11.12 17.00
N LEU A 531 4.92 9.82 17.29
CA LEU A 531 3.75 9.20 17.89
C LEU A 531 3.75 9.56 19.39
N SER A 532 3.18 10.72 19.74
CA SER A 532 2.72 10.97 21.10
C SER A 532 1.33 10.34 21.23
N VAL A 533 1.25 9.22 21.96
CA VAL A 533 -0.04 8.64 22.39
C VAL A 533 -0.49 9.43 23.61
N ASP A 534 -1.30 10.47 23.38
CA ASP A 534 -2.09 11.08 24.44
C ASP A 534 -3.40 10.29 24.55
N GLY A 535 -3.76 9.90 25.78
CA GLY A 535 -4.98 9.16 26.06
C GLY A 535 -6.24 10.02 25.83
N PRO A 536 -7.43 9.42 25.63
CA PRO A 536 -8.65 10.14 25.26
C PRO A 536 -9.23 11.07 26.34
N ALA A 537 -8.52 11.32 27.45
CA ALA A 537 -8.99 12.08 28.61
C ALA A 537 -8.06 13.20 29.10
N ALA A 538 -6.96 13.51 28.41
CA ALA A 538 -6.10 14.64 28.80
C ALA A 538 -6.72 16.00 28.37
N PRO A 539 -6.83 17.01 29.27
CA PRO A 539 -7.22 18.35 28.89
C PRO A 539 -6.09 19.01 28.07
N ASN A 540 -6.39 19.33 26.83
CA ASN A 540 -5.51 20.02 25.87
C ASN A 540 -4.92 21.32 26.45
N THR A 541 -3.70 21.29 26.99
CA THR A 541 -2.91 22.49 27.33
C THR A 541 -1.55 22.51 26.65
N SER A 542 -1.51 22.06 25.39
CA SER A 542 -0.58 22.60 24.42
C SER A 542 -1.42 23.16 23.28
N ASP A 543 -1.22 24.43 22.94
CA ASP A 543 -1.96 25.12 21.89
C ASP A 543 -2.14 24.20 20.68
N ALA A 544 -3.41 23.90 20.37
CA ALA A 544 -3.80 23.35 19.10
C ALA A 544 -3.37 24.36 18.03
N VAL A 545 -2.13 24.24 17.58
CA VAL A 545 -1.71 24.83 16.32
C VAL A 545 -2.61 24.14 15.30
N ASP A 546 -3.65 24.86 14.86
CA ASP A 546 -4.48 24.51 13.73
C ASP A 546 -3.52 24.08 12.61
N THR A 547 -3.36 22.77 12.43
CA THR A 547 -2.56 22.26 11.32
C THR A 547 -3.42 22.50 10.10
N SER A 548 -3.23 23.66 9.47
CA SER A 548 -3.93 24.01 8.25
C SER A 548 -3.75 22.86 7.26
N PRO A 549 -4.84 22.28 6.71
CA PRO A 549 -4.75 21.14 5.77
C PRO A 549 -3.87 21.42 4.54
N PHE A 550 -3.67 22.70 4.27
CA PHE A 550 -2.88 23.21 3.17
C PHE A 550 -1.47 23.56 3.62
N GLU A 551 -0.51 23.06 2.86
CA GLU A 551 0.86 23.55 2.91
C GLU A 551 0.93 24.90 2.21
N LYS A 552 1.77 25.81 2.71
CA LYS A 552 1.98 27.11 2.08
C LYS A 552 2.49 26.86 0.67
N PHE A 553 1.80 27.39 -0.34
CA PHE A 553 2.20 27.19 -1.73
C PHE A 553 3.57 27.80 -1.99
N ASP A 554 4.59 26.94 -2.02
CA ASP A 554 5.92 27.31 -2.43
C ASP A 554 6.07 27.21 -3.97
N PRO A 555 6.36 28.33 -4.66
CA PRO A 555 6.50 28.36 -6.11
C PRO A 555 7.74 27.61 -6.61
N LEU A 556 8.63 27.16 -5.73
CA LEU A 556 9.78 26.33 -6.09
C LEU A 556 9.44 24.83 -6.14
N LEU A 557 8.57 24.35 -5.24
CA LEU A 557 8.27 22.93 -5.05
C LEU A 557 6.97 22.49 -5.73
N HIS A 558 5.99 23.40 -5.90
CA HIS A 558 4.64 23.05 -6.34
C HIS A 558 4.28 23.45 -7.78
N ILE A 559 5.27 23.58 -8.67
CA ILE A 559 5.01 23.92 -10.08
C ILE A 559 4.39 22.77 -10.88
N GLY A 560 4.63 21.51 -10.51
CA GLY A 560 3.93 20.37 -11.11
C GLY A 560 2.40 20.49 -11.00
N VAL A 561 1.92 21.14 -9.94
CA VAL A 561 0.50 21.48 -9.73
C VAL A 561 0.07 22.71 -10.54
N ALA A 562 1.01 23.61 -10.84
CA ALA A 562 0.78 24.86 -11.57
C ALA A 562 0.70 24.70 -13.10
N ALA A 563 1.40 23.72 -13.68
CA ALA A 563 1.49 23.53 -15.13
C ALA A 563 0.18 23.04 -15.78
N GLY A 564 -0.68 22.36 -15.01
CA GLY A 564 -1.99 21.88 -15.50
C GLY A 564 -3.08 22.97 -15.60
N ALA A 565 -2.82 24.18 -15.12
CA ALA A 565 -3.78 25.29 -15.19
C ALA A 565 -3.48 26.19 -16.38
N THR A 566 -4.27 26.02 -17.45
CA THR A 566 -4.38 27.00 -18.54
C THR A 566 -4.66 28.37 -17.92
N ARG A 567 -3.91 29.41 -18.31
CA ARG A 567 -4.10 30.79 -17.86
C ARG A 567 -5.47 31.31 -18.35
N THR A 568 -6.56 30.97 -17.68
CA THR A 568 -7.84 31.64 -17.88
C THR A 568 -7.75 33.02 -17.24
N ARG A 569 -8.03 34.03 -18.07
CA ARG A 569 -7.90 35.45 -17.77
C ARG A 569 -9.03 35.88 -16.84
N GLY A 570 -8.96 35.48 -15.57
CA GLY A 570 -9.95 35.85 -14.56
C GLY A 570 -9.82 35.07 -13.26
N LYS A 571 -9.41 35.75 -12.18
CA LYS A 571 -9.26 35.27 -10.79
C LYS A 571 -8.22 34.15 -10.60
N GLU A 572 -7.08 34.50 -10.01
CA GLU A 572 -6.13 33.53 -9.46
C GLU A 572 -6.82 32.66 -8.41
N LYS A 573 -7.23 31.43 -8.78
CA LYS A 573 -7.57 30.41 -7.79
C LYS A 573 -6.32 30.18 -6.95
N LYS A 574 -6.38 30.50 -5.66
CA LYS A 574 -5.30 30.21 -4.70
C LYS A 574 -4.96 28.73 -4.81
N ARG A 575 -3.72 28.45 -5.19
CA ARG A 575 -3.20 27.10 -5.38
C ARG A 575 -3.00 26.49 -4.00
N GLU A 576 -3.84 25.55 -3.65
CA GLU A 576 -3.87 24.87 -2.37
C GLU A 576 -3.23 23.50 -2.57
N VAL A 577 -2.07 23.25 -1.97
CA VAL A 577 -1.45 21.91 -1.96
C VAL A 577 -1.73 21.27 -0.62
N LEU A 578 -2.16 20.02 -0.63
CA LEU A 578 -2.45 19.27 0.58
C LEU A 578 -1.14 18.79 1.22
N SER A 579 -1.01 18.98 2.52
CA SER A 579 0.11 18.43 3.28
C SER A 579 0.11 16.91 3.22
N ILE A 580 1.28 16.28 3.11
CA ILE A 580 1.45 14.82 3.12
C ILE A 580 0.86 14.21 4.42
N ALA A 581 1.01 14.90 5.56
CA ALA A 581 0.44 14.46 6.83
C ALA A 581 -1.10 14.45 6.79
N PHE A 582 -1.71 15.45 6.12
CA PHE A 582 -3.15 15.50 5.92
C PHE A 582 -3.62 14.42 4.95
N VAL A 583 -2.88 14.14 3.88
CA VAL A 583 -3.18 13.04 2.93
C VAL A 583 -3.16 11.68 3.64
N LYS A 584 -2.20 11.45 4.56
CA LYS A 584 -2.17 10.23 5.39
C LYS A 584 -3.45 10.08 6.23
N LYS A 585 -3.86 11.15 6.94
CA LYS A 585 -5.12 11.18 7.71
C LYS A 585 -6.34 10.95 6.82
N TYR A 586 -6.36 11.53 5.62
CA TYR A 586 -7.42 11.36 4.64
C TYR A 586 -7.56 9.90 4.17
N ILE A 587 -6.44 9.26 3.81
CA ILE A 587 -6.41 7.85 3.39
C ILE A 587 -6.88 6.94 4.53
N GLN A 588 -6.42 7.19 5.76
CA GLN A 588 -6.85 6.46 6.95
C GLN A 588 -8.37 6.57 7.18
N TYR A 589 -8.92 7.78 7.11
CA TYR A 589 -10.36 8.01 7.25
C TYR A 589 -11.16 7.36 6.13
N ALA A 590 -10.68 7.42 4.89
CA ALA A 590 -11.31 6.77 3.75
C ALA A 590 -11.32 5.24 3.86
N LYS A 591 -10.26 4.63 4.43
CA LYS A 591 -10.21 3.20 4.74
C LYS A 591 -11.15 2.78 5.87
N GLY A 592 -11.33 3.63 6.88
CA GLY A 592 -12.22 3.35 8.02
C GLY A 592 -13.71 3.37 7.66
N LYS A 593 -14.08 4.00 6.53
CA LYS A 593 -15.46 4.01 6.06
C LYS A 593 -15.86 2.70 5.38
N PRO A 594 -17.15 2.30 5.45
CA PRO A 594 -17.64 1.12 4.77
C PRO A 594 -17.44 1.26 3.25
N ALA A 595 -17.11 0.15 2.60
CA ALA A 595 -16.85 0.14 1.17
C ALA A 595 -18.12 0.48 0.36
N PRO A 596 -17.99 1.25 -0.74
CA PRO A 596 -19.12 1.67 -1.54
C PRO A 596 -19.78 0.50 -2.28
N ALA A 597 -21.12 0.55 -2.36
CA ALA A 597 -21.88 -0.41 -3.14
C ALA A 597 -21.92 -0.01 -4.62
N LEU A 598 -21.81 -1.01 -5.51
CA LEU A 598 -21.92 -0.82 -6.95
C LEU A 598 -23.37 -0.50 -7.33
N THR A 599 -23.57 0.54 -8.14
CA THR A 599 -24.89 0.86 -8.72
C THR A 599 -25.11 0.13 -10.03
N LYS A 600 -26.37 -0.12 -10.41
CA LYS A 600 -26.71 -0.79 -11.68
C LYS A 600 -26.15 -0.04 -12.89
N GLY A 601 -26.31 1.29 -12.94
CA GLY A 601 -25.79 2.10 -14.06
C GLY A 601 -24.27 2.06 -14.20
N ALA A 602 -23.52 1.98 -13.09
CA ALA A 602 -22.07 1.79 -13.16
C ALA A 602 -21.69 0.36 -13.61
N ALA A 603 -22.44 -0.66 -13.18
CA ALA A 603 -22.23 -2.04 -13.60
C ALA A 603 -22.43 -2.21 -15.11
N ASP A 604 -23.52 -1.67 -15.65
CA ASP A 604 -23.82 -1.72 -17.09
C ASP A 604 -22.72 -1.04 -17.91
N TRP A 605 -22.20 0.10 -17.43
CA TRP A 605 -21.07 0.77 -18.05
C TRP A 605 -19.81 -0.10 -18.06
N ILE A 606 -19.44 -0.69 -16.92
CA ILE A 606 -18.25 -1.57 -16.81
C ILE A 606 -18.37 -2.78 -17.74
N VAL A 607 -19.56 -3.39 -17.84
CA VAL A 607 -19.81 -4.51 -18.75
C VAL A 607 -19.63 -4.09 -20.20
N ASN A 608 -20.17 -2.94 -20.60
CA ASN A 608 -20.01 -2.41 -21.94
C ASN A 608 -18.54 -2.12 -22.25
N VAL A 609 -17.81 -1.47 -21.33
CA VAL A 609 -16.37 -1.19 -21.46
C VAL A 609 -15.57 -2.49 -21.59
N TYR A 610 -15.88 -3.50 -20.78
CA TYR A 610 -15.21 -4.79 -20.88
C TYR A 610 -15.48 -5.49 -22.22
N ALA A 611 -16.71 -5.42 -22.72
CA ALA A 611 -17.08 -5.96 -24.03
C ALA A 611 -16.36 -5.22 -25.17
N THR A 612 -16.25 -3.88 -25.10
CA THR A 612 -15.52 -3.10 -26.11
C THR A 612 -14.04 -3.43 -26.09
N LEU A 613 -13.39 -3.48 -24.92
CA LEU A 613 -11.96 -3.83 -24.80
C LEU A 613 -11.66 -5.24 -25.33
N ARG A 614 -12.64 -6.15 -25.26
CA ARG A 614 -12.52 -7.53 -25.77
C ARG A 614 -12.72 -7.64 -27.27
N ASN A 615 -13.66 -6.87 -27.82
CA ASN A 615 -13.97 -6.88 -29.24
C ASN A 615 -13.02 -6.01 -30.07
N GLU A 616 -12.40 -4.99 -29.45
CA GLU A 616 -11.28 -4.23 -30.00
C GLU A 616 -10.05 -5.16 -30.08
N GLU A 617 -10.01 -6.07 -31.06
CA GLU A 617 -8.75 -6.61 -31.57
C GLU A 617 -8.00 -5.47 -32.26
N GLY A 618 -6.77 -5.23 -31.80
CA GLY A 618 -6.03 -4.03 -32.18
C GLY A 618 -5.88 -3.94 -33.70
N ASP A 619 -6.15 -2.77 -34.25
CA ASP A 619 -5.67 -2.40 -35.57
C ASP A 619 -4.16 -2.74 -35.63
N GLY A 620 -3.69 -3.31 -36.73
CA GLY A 620 -2.42 -4.07 -36.85
C GLY A 620 -1.12 -3.36 -36.45
N ASN A 621 -1.18 -2.13 -35.93
CA ASN A 621 -0.06 -1.37 -35.38
C ASN A 621 -0.05 -1.29 -33.84
N GLN A 622 -1.10 -1.74 -33.15
CA GLN A 622 -1.23 -1.63 -31.69
C GLN A 622 -1.16 -3.02 -31.02
N LYS A 623 0.01 -3.34 -30.47
CA LYS A 623 0.22 -4.58 -29.72
C LYS A 623 -0.26 -4.41 -28.27
N LYS A 624 -1.14 -5.30 -27.82
CA LYS A 624 -1.67 -5.31 -26.44
C LYS A 624 -0.55 -5.61 -25.42
N THR A 625 -0.53 -4.89 -24.31
CA THR A 625 0.49 -5.05 -23.24
C THR A 625 0.19 -6.20 -22.28
N SER A 626 -1.07 -6.63 -22.16
CA SER A 626 -1.52 -7.69 -21.25
C SER A 626 -2.66 -8.52 -21.86
N PRO A 627 -2.73 -9.84 -21.59
CA PRO A 627 -3.84 -10.67 -22.03
C PRO A 627 -5.15 -10.26 -21.34
N LEU A 628 -6.16 -9.95 -22.14
CA LEU A 628 -7.48 -9.59 -21.63
C LEU A 628 -8.21 -10.84 -21.12
N THR A 629 -8.35 -10.95 -19.81
CA THR A 629 -9.07 -12.04 -19.13
C THR A 629 -10.29 -11.52 -18.40
N ALA A 630 -11.14 -12.42 -17.89
CA ALA A 630 -12.28 -12.05 -17.03
C ALA A 630 -11.85 -11.29 -15.75
N ARG A 631 -10.59 -11.41 -15.32
CA ARG A 631 -10.05 -10.68 -14.17
C ARG A 631 -9.99 -9.18 -14.39
N THR A 632 -9.85 -8.72 -15.63
CA THR A 632 -9.85 -7.28 -15.93
C THR A 632 -11.19 -6.61 -15.58
N LEU A 633 -12.29 -7.37 -15.62
CA LEU A 633 -13.59 -6.90 -15.12
C LEU A 633 -13.57 -6.73 -13.60
N GLU A 634 -12.94 -7.65 -12.86
CA GLU A 634 -12.75 -7.49 -11.41
C GLU A 634 -11.87 -6.28 -11.10
N THR A 635 -10.80 -6.06 -11.87
CA THR A 635 -9.95 -4.87 -11.75
C THR A 635 -10.74 -3.58 -11.94
N LEU A 636 -11.60 -3.50 -12.96
CA LEU A 636 -12.46 -2.33 -13.18
C LEU A 636 -13.39 -2.08 -11.99
N ILE A 637 -13.94 -3.14 -11.38
CA ILE A 637 -14.75 -3.03 -10.17
C ILE A 637 -13.90 -2.51 -9.01
N ARG A 638 -12.70 -3.06 -8.79
CA ARG A 638 -11.78 -2.63 -7.71
C ARG A 638 -11.40 -1.15 -7.88
N LEU A 639 -10.96 -0.73 -9.06
CA LEU A 639 -10.61 0.66 -9.35
C LEU A 639 -11.80 1.61 -9.16
N SER A 640 -12.98 1.23 -9.64
CA SER A 640 -14.20 2.04 -9.47
C SER A 640 -14.60 2.18 -7.99
N THR A 641 -14.49 1.10 -7.21
CA THR A 641 -14.76 1.15 -5.76
C THR A 641 -13.72 1.97 -5.01
N ALA A 642 -12.45 1.86 -5.35
CA ALA A 642 -11.37 2.66 -4.78
C ALA A 642 -11.52 4.16 -5.11
N HIS A 643 -11.96 4.48 -6.34
CA HIS A 643 -12.22 5.86 -6.74
C HIS A 643 -13.42 6.46 -5.98
N ALA A 644 -14.49 5.69 -5.78
CA ALA A 644 -15.62 6.10 -4.95
C ALA A 644 -15.22 6.31 -3.48
N LYS A 645 -14.32 5.47 -2.93
CA LYS A 645 -13.71 5.67 -1.60
C LYS A 645 -12.89 6.95 -1.53
N ALA A 646 -12.16 7.30 -2.59
CA ALA A 646 -11.40 8.56 -2.65
C ALA A 646 -12.31 9.79 -2.51
N ARG A 647 -13.58 9.68 -2.91
CA ARG A 647 -14.60 10.74 -2.77
C ARG A 647 -15.44 10.62 -1.48
N LEU A 648 -15.19 9.61 -0.65
CA LEU A 648 -15.98 9.25 0.52
C LEU A 648 -17.47 9.01 0.21
N ALA A 649 -17.78 8.57 -1.01
CA ALA A 649 -19.14 8.27 -1.44
C ALA A 649 -19.51 6.82 -1.08
N ASN A 650 -20.75 6.58 -0.65
CA ASN A 650 -21.25 5.24 -0.30
C ASN A 650 -21.72 4.43 -1.53
N LYS A 651 -21.84 5.08 -2.69
CA LYS A 651 -22.33 4.48 -3.95
C LYS A 651 -21.37 4.80 -5.08
N VAL A 652 -21.06 3.81 -5.90
CA VAL A 652 -20.24 3.99 -7.12
C VAL A 652 -21.10 4.60 -8.23
N ILE A 653 -20.69 5.73 -8.79
CA ILE A 653 -21.39 6.43 -9.88
C ILE A 653 -20.69 6.10 -11.21
N GLN A 654 -21.40 6.26 -12.34
CA GLN A 654 -20.83 6.09 -13.68
C GLN A 654 -19.56 6.92 -13.93
N ARG A 655 -19.46 8.13 -13.34
CA ARG A 655 -18.24 8.97 -13.41
C ARG A 655 -17.01 8.27 -12.83
N ASP A 656 -17.19 7.46 -11.79
CA ASP A 656 -16.10 6.71 -11.17
C ASP A 656 -15.65 5.56 -12.08
N ALA A 657 -16.60 4.92 -12.78
CA ALA A 657 -16.30 3.89 -13.77
C ALA A 657 -15.58 4.46 -15.00
N MET A 658 -15.93 5.67 -15.44
CA MET A 658 -15.24 6.36 -16.54
C MET A 658 -13.79 6.73 -16.18
N ALA A 659 -13.54 7.17 -14.95
CA ALA A 659 -12.18 7.44 -14.47
C ALA A 659 -11.34 6.15 -14.37
N ALA A 660 -11.95 5.04 -13.95
CA ALA A 660 -11.30 3.73 -13.94
C ALA A 660 -10.98 3.22 -15.36
N GLU A 661 -11.88 3.45 -16.33
CA GLU A 661 -11.66 3.14 -17.74
C GLU A 661 -10.47 3.91 -18.31
N GLU A 662 -10.36 5.21 -18.02
CA GLU A 662 -9.23 6.04 -18.49
C GLU A 662 -7.88 5.46 -18.02
N ILE A 663 -7.79 5.04 -16.76
CA ILE A 663 -6.57 4.44 -16.20
C ILE A 663 -6.29 3.07 -16.86
N MET A 664 -7.32 2.25 -17.07
CA MET A 664 -7.17 0.94 -17.71
C MET A 664 -6.77 1.03 -19.18
N ARG A 665 -7.37 1.94 -19.96
CA ARG A 665 -6.99 2.18 -21.35
C ARG A 665 -5.56 2.70 -21.47
N PHE A 666 -5.15 3.60 -20.58
CA PHE A 666 -3.77 4.06 -20.52
C PHE A 666 -2.78 2.92 -20.22
N ALA A 667 -3.14 1.99 -19.31
CA ALA A 667 -2.31 0.82 -19.02
C ALA A 667 -2.24 -0.19 -20.19
N LEU A 668 -3.34 -0.37 -20.93
CA LEU A 668 -3.42 -1.35 -22.02
C LEU A 668 -2.86 -0.86 -23.36
N TYR A 669 -3.09 0.42 -23.70
CA TYR A 669 -2.83 0.96 -25.04
C TYR A 669 -1.90 2.19 -25.06
N LYS A 670 -1.48 2.73 -23.89
CA LYS A 670 -0.77 4.02 -23.78
C LYS A 670 -1.55 5.20 -24.39
N GLU A 671 -2.87 5.06 -24.61
CA GLU A 671 -3.70 6.11 -25.19
C GLU A 671 -4.29 7.03 -24.12
N VAL A 672 -4.20 8.35 -24.36
CA VAL A 672 -4.91 9.38 -23.60
C VAL A 672 -6.15 9.78 -24.39
N LEU A 673 -7.34 9.51 -23.86
CA LEU A 673 -8.60 9.95 -24.47
C LEU A 673 -8.66 11.49 -24.52
N LYS A 674 -8.71 12.06 -25.73
CA LYS A 674 -9.11 13.47 -25.89
C LYS A 674 -10.62 13.57 -25.61
N ARG A 675 -11.04 14.35 -24.60
CA ARG A 675 -12.46 14.61 -24.30
C ARG A 675 -13.16 15.11 -25.57
N GLN A 676 -14.08 14.31 -26.13
CA GLN A 676 -14.91 14.75 -27.25
C GLN A 676 -15.85 15.87 -26.78
N LYS A 677 -15.63 17.10 -27.24
CA LYS A 677 -16.59 18.20 -27.10
C LYS A 677 -17.82 17.84 -27.95
N LYS A 678 -18.99 17.65 -27.32
CA LYS A 678 -20.26 17.41 -28.04
C LYS A 678 -20.59 18.62 -28.93
N LYS A 679 -20.60 18.45 -30.26
CA LYS A 679 -21.16 19.43 -31.22
C LYS A 679 -22.69 19.49 -31.05
N LYS A 680 -23.22 20.62 -30.59
CA LYS A 680 -24.67 20.93 -30.58
C LYS A 680 -25.13 21.06 -32.04
N ARG A 681 -26.08 20.22 -32.49
CA ARG A 681 -26.71 20.30 -33.82
C ARG A 681 -27.85 21.31 -33.77
N THR A 682 -27.76 22.37 -34.55
CA THR A 682 -28.85 23.37 -34.73
C THR A 682 -29.75 22.91 -35.89
N GLY A 683 -31.05 22.74 -35.62
CA GLY A 683 -32.09 22.54 -36.65
C GLY A 683 -32.83 23.84 -36.96
N PRO A 684 -33.49 23.97 -38.13
CA PRO A 684 -34.07 25.23 -38.59
C PRO A 684 -35.58 25.29 -38.31
N ASN A 685 -35.99 26.03 -37.28
CA ASN A 685 -37.20 26.90 -37.26
C ASN A 685 -37.50 27.35 -35.83
N GLY A 686 -37.66 28.67 -35.68
CA GLY A 686 -37.78 29.33 -34.38
C GLY A 686 -39.17 29.31 -33.75
N THR A 687 -39.21 29.41 -32.42
CA THR A 687 -40.16 30.27 -31.67
C THR A 687 -39.64 30.42 -30.24
N ARG A 688 -39.43 31.66 -29.79
CA ARG A 688 -39.06 32.00 -28.41
C ARG A 688 -40.35 32.25 -27.61
N GLY A 689 -40.60 31.45 -26.58
CA GLY A 689 -41.57 31.70 -25.53
C GLY A 689 -40.85 31.74 -24.18
N ALA A 690 -41.01 32.83 -23.43
CA ALA A 690 -40.43 33.05 -22.12
C ALA A 690 -41.26 32.34 -21.03
N GLY A 691 -40.57 31.75 -20.04
CA GLY A 691 -41.12 31.13 -18.82
C GLY A 691 -40.00 30.57 -17.96
N GLU A 692 -40.00 30.95 -16.68
CA GLU A 692 -38.89 31.01 -15.72
C GLU A 692 -38.48 29.68 -15.05
N ASP A 693 -37.26 29.73 -14.47
CA ASP A 693 -36.71 28.97 -13.32
C ASP A 693 -36.20 27.52 -13.47
N ALA A 694 -34.91 27.41 -13.81
CA ALA A 694 -33.95 26.54 -13.11
C ALA A 694 -32.52 27.04 -13.41
N SER A 695 -31.83 27.59 -12.40
CA SER A 695 -30.48 28.13 -12.50
C SER A 695 -29.43 27.04 -12.68
N ASP A 696 -28.93 26.90 -13.91
CA ASP A 696 -27.70 26.21 -14.28
C ASP A 696 -26.80 27.28 -14.91
N ASP A 697 -25.84 27.83 -14.15
CA ASP A 697 -24.85 28.79 -14.64
C ASP A 697 -23.74 28.05 -15.38
N ASP A 698 -23.90 27.91 -16.69
CA ASP A 698 -22.82 27.59 -17.64
C ASP A 698 -23.09 28.36 -18.95
N GLU A 699 -22.38 29.48 -19.15
CA GLU A 699 -21.92 30.09 -20.41
C GLU A 699 -21.12 31.36 -20.00
N GLU A 700 -19.91 31.63 -20.48
CA GLU A 700 -19.59 32.23 -21.79
C GLU A 700 -18.11 31.96 -22.16
N GLU A 701 -17.84 31.46 -23.37
CA GLU A 701 -16.56 31.74 -24.06
C GLU A 701 -16.89 32.47 -25.37
N ALA A 702 -16.56 33.76 -25.38
CA ALA A 702 -16.59 34.62 -26.55
C ALA A 702 -15.39 34.35 -27.46
N THR A 703 -15.68 34.42 -28.75
CA THR A 703 -14.76 34.49 -29.90
C THR A 703 -13.75 35.62 -29.77
N ASP A 704 -12.52 35.42 -30.23
CA ASP A 704 -11.69 36.48 -30.83
C ASP A 704 -10.71 35.86 -31.83
N GLU A 705 -10.94 36.17 -33.12
CA GLU A 705 -9.95 36.09 -34.19
C GLU A 705 -9.12 37.38 -34.21
N GLU A 706 -7.81 37.20 -34.42
CA GLU A 706 -6.82 38.10 -35.03
C GLU A 706 -6.50 39.50 -34.46
N GLY A 707 -5.19 39.73 -34.32
CA GLY A 707 -4.60 41.03 -34.03
C GLY A 707 -3.07 41.01 -34.03
N GLU A 708 -2.44 40.59 -35.13
CA GLU A 708 -1.02 40.91 -35.39
C GLU A 708 -0.90 42.30 -36.02
N VAL A 709 -0.13 43.19 -35.38
CA VAL A 709 0.37 44.42 -36.01
C VAL A 709 1.84 44.61 -35.64
N ALA A 710 2.73 44.45 -36.63
CA ALA A 710 3.99 45.18 -36.70
C ALA A 710 4.40 45.39 -38.17
N GLN A 711 4.50 46.67 -38.56
CA GLN A 711 4.79 47.21 -39.89
C GLN A 711 6.25 47.00 -40.33
N ARG A 712 6.51 46.68 -41.61
CA ARG A 712 7.13 47.59 -42.63
C ARG A 712 7.51 46.90 -43.96
N MET A 713 6.95 47.45 -45.04
CA MET A 713 7.49 47.77 -46.39
C MET A 713 8.15 46.71 -47.31
N GLU A 714 7.38 46.33 -48.34
CA GLU A 714 7.62 46.38 -49.81
C GLU A 714 8.89 45.79 -50.52
N VAL A 715 8.65 44.68 -51.26
CA VAL A 715 9.09 44.19 -52.63
C VAL A 715 10.55 44.33 -53.17
N PRO A 716 11.00 43.55 -54.19
CA PRO A 716 10.73 42.16 -54.61
C PRO A 716 12.02 41.32 -54.97
N SER A 717 11.79 40.08 -55.44
CA SER A 717 12.71 38.99 -55.85
C SER A 717 13.99 39.32 -56.65
N ALA A 718 15.08 38.56 -56.39
CA ALA A 718 16.10 38.23 -57.39
C ALA A 718 16.85 36.91 -57.09
N LYS A 719 17.17 36.20 -58.18
CA LYS A 719 17.85 34.90 -58.37
C LYS A 719 19.15 34.66 -57.56
N ALA A 720 19.43 33.38 -57.25
CA ALA A 720 20.77 32.79 -57.37
C ALA A 720 20.74 31.24 -57.46
N VAL A 721 21.49 30.69 -58.42
CA VAL A 721 21.88 29.27 -58.57
C VAL A 721 23.34 29.12 -58.07
N PRO A 722 23.99 27.93 -58.10
CA PRO A 722 24.33 27.08 -56.96
C PRO A 722 25.84 27.10 -56.60
N LYS A 723 26.26 26.41 -55.53
CA LYS A 723 27.65 25.92 -55.37
C LYS A 723 27.70 24.54 -54.71
N ALA A 724 28.46 23.66 -55.35
CA ALA A 724 28.87 22.32 -54.93
C ALA A 724 30.25 22.34 -54.25
N SER A 725 30.59 21.20 -53.61
CA SER A 725 31.90 20.72 -53.06
C SER A 725 31.76 20.41 -51.56
N GLN A 726 32.21 19.31 -50.96
CA GLN A 726 33.14 18.23 -51.33
C GLN A 726 33.02 17.14 -50.24
N ASP A 727 33.34 15.89 -50.57
CA ASP A 727 33.48 14.75 -49.64
C ASP A 727 34.62 14.93 -48.62
N PRO A 728 34.74 14.04 -47.63
CA PRO A 728 35.79 13.02 -47.80
C PRO A 728 35.45 11.59 -47.33
N VAL A 729 36.17 10.68 -47.99
CA VAL A 729 36.29 9.22 -47.86
C VAL A 729 37.14 8.79 -46.66
N TRP A 730 36.84 7.62 -46.07
CA TRP A 730 37.83 6.70 -45.48
C TRP A 730 37.49 5.23 -45.87
N GLN A 731 38.42 4.58 -46.61
CA GLN A 731 38.66 3.13 -46.71
C GLN A 731 39.32 2.64 -45.39
N ASP A 732 39.41 1.38 -44.97
CA ASP A 732 39.41 0.00 -45.50
C ASP A 732 39.08 -0.89 -44.25
N ASP A 733 38.69 -2.17 -44.23
CA ASP A 733 39.27 -3.35 -44.88
C ASP A 733 38.43 -4.62 -44.57
N SER A 734 38.66 -5.66 -45.39
CA SER A 734 38.42 -7.11 -45.23
C SER A 734 37.24 -7.78 -45.97
N GLN A 735 37.64 -8.45 -47.05
CA GLN A 735 37.01 -9.55 -47.81
C GLN A 735 36.85 -10.79 -46.91
N ASP A 736 35.85 -11.67 -47.06
CA ASP A 736 35.82 -12.70 -48.11
C ASP A 736 34.44 -13.39 -48.28
N VAL A 737 34.30 -13.97 -49.48
CA VAL A 737 33.48 -15.11 -49.96
C VAL A 737 32.37 -14.75 -50.96
N GLN A 738 32.72 -14.94 -52.24
CA GLN A 738 31.87 -14.93 -53.44
C GLN A 738 31.23 -16.30 -53.71
N MET A 739 29.97 -16.31 -54.17
CA MET A 739 29.50 -17.16 -55.29
C MET A 739 28.16 -16.64 -55.85
N ASP A 740 28.23 -15.98 -57.02
CA ASP A 740 27.37 -16.00 -58.24
C ASP A 740 25.85 -16.28 -58.13
N MET A 741 24.92 -15.70 -58.89
CA MET A 741 24.79 -14.55 -59.80
C MET A 741 23.32 -14.59 -60.27
N ALA A 742 22.52 -13.54 -60.09
CA ALA A 742 21.35 -13.20 -60.93
C ALA A 742 20.91 -11.75 -60.62
N PRO A 743 20.44 -10.97 -61.61
CA PRO A 743 20.55 -9.51 -61.59
C PRO A 743 19.34 -8.74 -61.05
N ASP A 744 19.66 -7.52 -60.64
CA ASP A 744 18.88 -6.35 -60.21
C ASP A 744 17.44 -6.19 -60.71
N ALA A 745 16.54 -5.95 -59.75
CA ALA A 745 15.35 -5.14 -59.94
C ALA A 745 15.62 -3.72 -59.41
N PRO A 746 15.48 -2.65 -60.21
CA PRO A 746 15.72 -1.29 -59.74
C PRO A 746 14.53 -0.71 -58.96
N VAL A 747 14.89 0.08 -57.95
CA VAL A 747 14.06 0.94 -57.08
C VAL A 747 13.22 1.94 -57.91
N PRO A 748 11.97 2.27 -57.51
CA PRO A 748 11.14 3.26 -58.21
C PRO A 748 11.64 4.70 -57.97
N ALA A 749 11.75 5.47 -59.05
CA ALA A 749 11.96 6.92 -59.05
C ALA A 749 10.60 7.67 -59.05
N PRO A 750 10.55 8.96 -58.66
CA PRO A 750 9.34 9.63 -58.17
C PRO A 750 8.41 10.15 -59.28
N ALA A 751 7.12 10.23 -58.96
CA ALA A 751 6.03 10.65 -59.84
C ALA A 751 6.06 12.15 -60.22
N PRO A 752 5.59 12.52 -61.43
CA PRO A 752 5.37 13.91 -61.84
C PRO A 752 3.99 14.45 -61.38
N ALA A 753 3.92 15.77 -61.19
CA ALA A 753 2.75 16.54 -60.73
C ALA A 753 1.60 16.61 -61.77
N PRO A 754 0.34 16.86 -61.34
CA PRO A 754 -0.87 16.57 -62.12
C PRO A 754 -1.25 17.66 -63.14
N ARG A 755 -1.90 17.23 -64.23
CA ARG A 755 -2.58 18.06 -65.24
C ARG A 755 -4.06 18.32 -64.83
N PRO A 756 -4.69 19.42 -65.26
CA PRO A 756 -5.93 19.93 -64.67
C PRO A 756 -7.19 19.44 -65.39
N ASP A 757 -7.40 18.12 -65.46
CA ASP A 757 -8.66 17.47 -65.87
C ASP A 757 -8.76 16.04 -65.27
N GLY A 758 -8.28 15.87 -64.03
CA GLY A 758 -8.03 14.57 -63.41
C GLY A 758 -9.18 14.03 -62.55
N LEU A 759 -9.48 12.75 -62.72
CA LEU A 759 -10.28 11.92 -61.80
C LEU A 759 -9.78 12.04 -60.34
N ASP A 760 -10.70 12.09 -59.36
CA ASP A 760 -10.34 12.08 -57.94
C ASP A 760 -9.51 10.83 -57.58
N ALA A 761 -8.37 11.03 -56.90
CA ALA A 761 -7.46 9.95 -56.52
C ALA A 761 -8.13 8.86 -55.66
N GLN A 762 -9.14 9.22 -54.87
CA GLN A 762 -9.95 8.28 -54.10
C GLN A 762 -10.84 7.40 -55.00
N ARG A 763 -11.36 7.97 -56.09
CA ARG A 763 -12.23 7.27 -57.04
C ARG A 763 -11.44 6.31 -57.92
N LEU A 764 -10.20 6.66 -58.28
CA LEU A 764 -9.23 5.77 -58.94
C LEU A 764 -8.84 4.58 -58.03
N GLN A 765 -8.58 4.82 -56.73
CA GLN A 765 -8.28 3.76 -55.78
C GLN A 765 -9.44 2.78 -55.55
N LEU A 766 -10.68 3.28 -55.55
CA LEU A 766 -11.88 2.44 -55.45
C LEU A 766 -12.02 1.55 -56.69
N PHE A 767 -11.86 2.13 -57.89
CA PHE A 767 -11.85 1.38 -59.15
C PHE A 767 -10.74 0.31 -59.18
N ARG A 768 -9.52 0.66 -58.75
CA ARG A 768 -8.37 -0.27 -58.67
C ARG A 768 -8.63 -1.45 -57.74
N THR A 769 -9.21 -1.21 -56.57
CA THR A 769 -9.49 -2.25 -55.57
C THR A 769 -10.53 -3.24 -56.09
N ARG A 770 -11.58 -2.74 -56.76
CA ARG A 770 -12.63 -3.58 -57.35
C ARG A 770 -12.16 -4.36 -58.58
N LEU A 771 -11.37 -3.73 -59.43
CA LEU A 771 -10.78 -4.39 -60.59
C LEU A 771 -9.82 -5.52 -60.14
N ALA A 772 -9.03 -5.30 -59.08
CA ALA A 772 -8.21 -6.35 -58.47
C ALA A 772 -9.04 -7.48 -57.83
N GLU A 773 -10.19 -7.18 -57.24
CA GLU A 773 -11.13 -8.18 -56.69
C GLU A 773 -11.78 -9.01 -57.80
N LEU A 774 -12.17 -8.38 -58.91
CA LEU A 774 -12.75 -9.06 -60.08
C LEU A 774 -11.75 -10.01 -60.76
N PHE A 775 -10.48 -9.59 -60.89
CA PHE A 775 -9.40 -10.45 -61.40
C PHE A 775 -9.03 -11.60 -60.45
N ARG A 776 -9.24 -11.45 -59.13
CA ARG A 776 -9.05 -12.55 -58.18
C ARG A 776 -10.24 -13.52 -58.13
N GLY A 777 -11.42 -13.07 -58.55
CA GLY A 777 -12.68 -13.81 -58.39
C GLY A 777 -13.16 -14.49 -59.67
N LYS A 778 -13.82 -13.74 -60.56
CA LYS A 778 -14.57 -14.30 -61.70
C LYS A 778 -13.76 -14.36 -63.01
N LEU A 779 -12.67 -13.60 -63.12
CA LEU A 779 -11.86 -13.42 -64.33
C LEU A 779 -10.42 -13.94 -64.16
N GLN A 780 -10.25 -15.07 -63.47
CA GLN A 780 -8.92 -15.65 -63.22
C GLN A 780 -8.32 -16.33 -64.45
N ASP A 781 -9.16 -16.81 -65.38
CA ASP A 781 -8.76 -17.65 -66.52
C ASP A 781 -8.68 -16.91 -67.87
N ASN A 782 -9.17 -15.66 -67.97
CA ASN A 782 -9.11 -14.86 -69.20
C ASN A 782 -7.96 -13.85 -69.14
N GLU A 783 -7.07 -13.86 -70.13
CA GLU A 783 -5.93 -12.93 -70.23
C GLU A 783 -6.30 -11.58 -70.90
N SER A 784 -7.46 -11.49 -71.55
CA SER A 784 -7.94 -10.29 -72.23
C SER A 784 -9.47 -10.21 -72.22
N ASP A 785 -10.02 -9.07 -71.83
CA ASP A 785 -11.47 -8.83 -71.83
C ASP A 785 -11.83 -7.45 -72.39
N PHE A 786 -13.06 -7.32 -72.90
CA PHE A 786 -13.59 -6.07 -73.42
C PHE A 786 -13.99 -5.12 -72.28
N LEU A 787 -13.63 -3.84 -72.42
CA LEU A 787 -14.00 -2.81 -71.45
C LEU A 787 -15.53 -2.68 -71.29
N SER A 788 -16.30 -2.94 -72.36
CA SER A 788 -17.77 -2.93 -72.33
C SER A 788 -18.37 -3.99 -71.39
N ASP A 789 -17.67 -5.11 -71.22
CA ASP A 789 -18.15 -6.27 -70.45
C ASP A 789 -17.68 -6.17 -68.99
N LEU A 790 -16.56 -5.48 -68.76
CA LEU A 790 -15.99 -5.23 -67.43
C LEU A 790 -16.76 -4.13 -66.67
N LEU A 791 -17.24 -3.11 -67.37
CA LEU A 791 -18.02 -1.99 -66.81
C LEU A 791 -19.27 -2.40 -66.00
N PRO A 792 -20.19 -3.24 -66.51
CA PRO A 792 -21.36 -3.67 -65.75
C PRO A 792 -20.98 -4.51 -64.51
N LEU A 793 -19.86 -5.23 -64.53
CA LEU A 793 -19.37 -6.02 -63.40
C LEU A 793 -18.73 -5.14 -62.31
N VAL A 794 -18.03 -4.06 -62.69
CA VAL A 794 -17.50 -3.07 -61.75
C VAL A 794 -18.62 -2.25 -61.10
N ASN A 795 -19.69 -1.98 -61.86
CA ASN A 795 -20.85 -1.23 -61.39
C ASN A 795 -21.83 -2.08 -60.57
N GLU A 796 -21.65 -3.40 -60.49
CA GLU A 796 -22.49 -4.29 -59.70
C GLU A 796 -22.23 -4.07 -58.20
N GLY A 797 -23.17 -3.43 -57.50
CA GLY A 797 -23.13 -3.21 -56.05
C GLY A 797 -22.85 -1.78 -55.58
N LEU A 798 -22.79 -0.80 -56.49
CA LEU A 798 -22.64 0.63 -56.15
C LEU A 798 -24.00 1.38 -56.09
N PRO A 799 -24.14 2.41 -55.23
CA PRO A 799 -25.27 3.33 -55.25
C PRO A 799 -25.28 4.17 -56.55
N ILE A 800 -26.45 4.67 -56.97
CA ILE A 800 -26.67 5.33 -58.27
C ILE A 800 -25.74 6.55 -58.50
N GLU A 801 -25.28 7.19 -57.42
CA GLU A 801 -24.37 8.35 -57.47
C GLU A 801 -22.90 7.99 -57.74
N GLU A 802 -22.49 6.73 -57.54
CA GLU A 802 -21.10 6.27 -57.68
C GLU A 802 -20.86 5.38 -58.92
N LEU A 803 -21.86 5.24 -59.80
CA LEU A 803 -21.74 4.49 -61.04
C LEU A 803 -20.65 5.09 -61.94
N PHE A 804 -19.73 4.24 -62.42
CA PHE A 804 -18.69 4.67 -63.35
C PHE A 804 -19.25 4.77 -64.77
N SER A 805 -18.99 5.91 -65.42
CA SER A 805 -19.28 6.07 -66.85
C SER A 805 -18.20 5.41 -67.72
N THR A 806 -18.54 5.12 -68.98
CA THR A 806 -17.59 4.56 -69.95
C THR A 806 -16.36 5.44 -70.14
N ALA A 807 -16.53 6.77 -70.12
CA ALA A 807 -15.45 7.74 -70.27
C ALA A 807 -14.54 7.85 -69.03
N GLU A 808 -15.10 7.73 -67.82
CA GLU A 808 -14.31 7.71 -66.59
C GLU A 808 -13.51 6.42 -66.46
N ALA A 809 -14.09 5.28 -66.86
CA ALA A 809 -13.38 4.01 -66.83
C ALA A 809 -12.27 3.93 -67.87
N THR A 810 -12.43 4.49 -69.09
CA THR A 810 -11.33 4.56 -70.06
C THR A 810 -10.15 5.37 -69.50
N LEU A 811 -10.43 6.52 -68.87
CA LEU A 811 -9.40 7.36 -68.27
C LEU A 811 -8.73 6.68 -67.05
N ALA A 812 -9.51 5.97 -66.23
CA ALA A 812 -8.97 5.19 -65.11
C ALA A 812 -8.07 4.06 -65.61
N CYS A 813 -8.48 3.31 -66.64
CA CYS A 813 -7.68 2.26 -67.23
C CYS A 813 -6.42 2.82 -67.92
N GLU A 814 -6.49 3.96 -68.61
CA GLU A 814 -5.32 4.65 -69.18
C GLU A 814 -4.31 5.05 -68.10
N SER A 815 -4.78 5.61 -66.97
CA SER A 815 -3.91 5.95 -65.83
C SER A 815 -3.26 4.72 -65.18
N MET A 816 -3.94 3.57 -65.19
CA MET A 816 -3.38 2.30 -64.72
C MET A 816 -2.40 1.69 -65.74
N GLY A 817 -2.58 1.99 -67.03
CA GLY A 817 -1.63 1.64 -68.08
C GLY A 817 -0.33 2.43 -67.99
N GLU A 818 -0.40 3.73 -67.66
CA GLU A 818 0.78 4.54 -67.34
C GLU A 818 1.55 4.01 -66.12
N ALA A 819 0.86 3.33 -65.20
CA ALA A 819 1.45 2.69 -64.02
C ALA A 819 1.96 1.25 -64.27
N ASN A 820 1.91 0.75 -65.52
CA ASN A 820 2.26 -0.63 -65.91
C ASN A 820 1.48 -1.73 -65.16
N GLU A 821 0.22 -1.48 -64.80
CA GLU A 821 -0.64 -2.49 -64.15
C GLU A 821 -1.53 -3.22 -65.15
N LEU A 822 -1.83 -2.59 -66.31
CA LEU A 822 -2.67 -3.11 -67.39
C LEU A 822 -2.16 -2.61 -68.74
N MET A 823 -2.34 -3.38 -69.81
CA MET A 823 -2.12 -2.89 -71.20
C MET A 823 -3.47 -2.69 -71.87
N ILE A 824 -3.64 -1.60 -72.63
CA ILE A 824 -4.86 -1.35 -73.40
C ILE A 824 -4.50 -1.19 -74.87
N SER A 825 -5.19 -1.94 -75.74
CA SER A 825 -5.19 -1.67 -77.17
C SER A 825 -6.61 -1.82 -77.72
N GLU A 826 -7.06 -0.84 -78.51
CA GLU A 826 -8.36 -0.83 -79.20
C GLU A 826 -9.59 -1.20 -78.34
N GLY A 827 -9.61 -0.79 -77.06
CA GLY A 827 -10.73 -1.05 -76.13
C GLY A 827 -10.71 -2.43 -75.45
N ILE A 828 -9.64 -3.20 -75.65
CA ILE A 828 -9.37 -4.47 -74.98
C ILE A 828 -8.36 -4.22 -73.85
N VAL A 829 -8.67 -4.70 -72.66
CA VAL A 829 -7.81 -4.64 -71.48
C VAL A 829 -7.06 -5.97 -71.36
N TYR A 830 -5.73 -5.90 -71.39
CA TYR A 830 -4.83 -7.02 -71.21
C TYR A 830 -4.19 -6.94 -69.82
N ARG A 831 -4.08 -8.09 -69.18
CA ARG A 831 -3.35 -8.23 -67.91
C ARG A 831 -1.85 -8.32 -68.20
N ILE A 832 -1.03 -7.58 -67.45
CA ILE A 832 0.44 -7.70 -67.43
C ILE A 832 0.88 -8.73 -66.39
#